data_AF-A0A0C9X7N6-F1
#
_entry.id   AF-A0A0C9X7N6-F1
#
_cell.length_a   1.000
_cell.length_b   1.000
_cell.length_c   1.000
_cell.angle_alpha   90.00
_cell.angle_beta   90.00
_cell.angle_gamma   90.00
#
_symmetry.space_group_name_H-M   'P 1'
#
loop_
_entity.id
_entity.type
_entity.pdbx_description
1 polymer ?
#
loop_
_entity_poly.entity_id
_entity_poly.type
_entity_poly.pdbx_seq_one_letter_code
_entity_poly.pdbx_strand_id
1 'polypeptide(L)'
;MFFDLPRIAVIGGQSAGKSSLVEAVSGINVPRDSGTCTRCPMECTLSSSADSWSCSISLRKEFDPRGAKLDASATEDFGPVITDKSSVELWLRRAQAAILSPHRAHVEFLNKSHAELKALAIDDEGVILSFSKNIVHLDVKDPDVTDLSFVDLPGLIQNSDREIIQLVRDLVVHHIEASNTLILVTLPMSDDIENQQAALLANDADPTGERTIGVLTKPDTLARGATGLRQKWREILLGHSTKHKLKRGYYCVRLPDDDERARKVSRAESQRIASDFFASNAPWNEMPDEASRRFGIPGFVADISAVLVELIENNLPKLKESVDTLLKQCIEDIKALPVLSTLEPSTEIMLRVSRFCKAFTDGVYGEKDKQYVQNNRERYTHFKNDILMTTPDFRPFEASQATYHRNVSLVTSGTPPIDISDVAEVIRQSISWELPNHVPFDATQSLILRHTTLWDAPARCCFEDLAKNCASFLEGLLKVHFGPYVHLEAFIRTLARQEHERCRDEALKALEKVLSLERVPLYTQNIECLQAEASKWLSKYVGVRWPEDLPRISYADELNVMAKVQAYFQVAYKRFIDNVPLTIEHEINQTLASTLEGILFEAVVKGGDSQQLKDWVREDKVIADKRKFLEGRRARLVLIKEKVDAFQPHTI
;
A
#
# COMPACT_ATOMS: atom_id res chain seq x y z
N MET A 1 1.76 -9.17 -11.94
CA MET A 1 2.19 -10.48 -11.39
C MET A 1 1.52 -11.52 -12.27
N PHE A 2 2.29 -12.15 -13.15
CA PHE A 2 1.84 -13.17 -14.08
C PHE A 2 2.03 -14.52 -13.38
N PHE A 3 1.03 -15.39 -13.46
CA PHE A 3 1.18 -16.76 -12.99
C PHE A 3 2.23 -17.46 -13.86
N ASP A 4 3.25 -18.07 -13.24
CA ASP A 4 4.26 -18.84 -13.97
C ASP A 4 3.66 -20.20 -14.33
N LEU A 5 3.01 -20.23 -15.50
CA LEU A 5 2.54 -21.46 -16.13
C LEU A 5 3.73 -22.36 -16.46
N PRO A 6 3.58 -23.70 -16.35
CA PRO A 6 4.63 -24.61 -16.77
C PRO A 6 4.98 -24.43 -18.24
N ARG A 7 6.26 -24.24 -18.52
CA ARG A 7 6.79 -23.96 -19.86
C ARG A 7 8.08 -24.73 -20.08
N ILE A 8 8.41 -24.99 -21.34
CA ILE A 8 9.66 -25.64 -21.72
C ILE A 8 10.61 -24.57 -22.28
N ALA A 9 11.72 -24.29 -21.62
CA ALA A 9 12.74 -23.35 -22.11
C ALA A 9 13.89 -24.10 -22.78
N VAL A 10 14.12 -23.82 -24.07
CA VAL A 10 15.19 -24.45 -24.85
C VAL A 10 16.43 -23.56 -24.80
N ILE A 11 17.52 -24.10 -24.23
CA ILE A 11 18.81 -23.41 -24.10
C ILE A 11 19.93 -24.20 -24.78
N GLY A 12 21.04 -23.52 -25.11
CA GLY A 12 22.15 -24.12 -25.84
C GLY A 12 23.06 -23.07 -26.48
N GLY A 13 24.28 -23.47 -26.82
CA GLY A 13 25.21 -22.63 -27.57
C GLY A 13 24.67 -22.21 -28.93
N GLN A 14 25.30 -21.22 -29.56
CA GLN A 14 25.05 -20.90 -30.97
C GLN A 14 25.26 -22.16 -31.83
N SER A 15 24.34 -22.43 -32.77
CA SER A 15 24.40 -23.60 -33.66
C SER A 15 24.35 -24.98 -32.98
N ALA A 16 23.97 -25.07 -31.70
CA ALA A 16 23.75 -26.33 -30.96
C ALA A 16 22.54 -27.15 -31.43
N GLY A 17 21.74 -26.64 -32.37
CA GLY A 17 20.55 -27.33 -32.89
C GLY A 17 19.23 -27.00 -32.18
N LYS A 18 19.17 -25.93 -31.36
CA LYS A 18 17.94 -25.43 -30.70
C LYS A 18 16.76 -25.26 -31.64
N SER A 19 16.88 -24.36 -32.62
CA SER A 19 15.82 -24.07 -33.58
C SER A 19 15.50 -25.28 -34.46
N SER A 20 16.49 -26.16 -34.71
CA SER A 20 16.25 -27.45 -35.39
C SER A 20 15.42 -28.41 -34.57
N LEU A 21 15.60 -28.44 -33.26
CA LEU A 21 14.78 -29.24 -32.36
C LEU A 21 13.36 -28.67 -32.28
N VAL A 22 13.21 -27.36 -32.13
CA VAL A 22 11.91 -26.69 -32.13
C VAL A 22 11.17 -26.94 -33.44
N GLU A 23 11.85 -26.86 -34.58
CA GLU A 23 11.28 -27.20 -35.90
C GLU A 23 10.93 -28.69 -36.01
N ALA A 24 11.73 -29.61 -35.48
CA ALA A 24 11.38 -31.03 -35.51
C ALA A 24 10.14 -31.35 -34.67
N VAL A 25 9.94 -30.65 -33.55
CA VAL A 25 8.79 -30.84 -32.65
C VAL A 25 7.53 -30.13 -33.18
N SER A 26 7.67 -28.88 -33.66
CA SER A 26 6.53 -28.07 -34.13
C SER A 26 6.21 -28.22 -35.62
N GLY A 27 7.19 -28.66 -36.44
CA GLY A 27 7.20 -28.66 -37.91
C GLY A 27 6.69 -27.41 -38.58
N ILE A 28 7.03 -26.27 -38.00
CA ILE A 28 7.09 -25.00 -38.69
C ILE A 28 8.53 -24.70 -39.07
N ASN A 29 8.74 -23.96 -40.16
CA ASN A 29 10.07 -23.53 -40.55
C ASN A 29 10.48 -22.32 -39.71
N VAL A 30 11.55 -22.48 -38.92
CA VAL A 30 12.09 -21.41 -38.07
C VAL A 30 13.23 -20.71 -38.83
N PRO A 31 13.39 -19.38 -38.74
CA PRO A 31 14.47 -18.66 -39.40
C PRO A 31 15.85 -19.22 -39.05
N ARG A 32 16.73 -19.32 -40.06
CA ARG A 32 18.15 -19.67 -39.92
C ARG A 32 19.02 -18.77 -40.81
N ASP A 33 20.13 -18.27 -40.28
CA ASP A 33 21.18 -17.53 -41.02
C ASP A 33 22.55 -17.93 -40.43
N SER A 34 23.63 -17.72 -41.18
CA SER A 34 25.00 -17.83 -40.66
C SER A 34 25.25 -16.73 -39.62
N GLY A 35 25.08 -17.05 -38.33
CA GLY A 35 25.18 -16.09 -37.23
C GLY A 35 24.17 -16.36 -36.11
N THR A 36 23.93 -15.36 -35.24
CA THR A 36 22.92 -15.47 -34.17
C THR A 36 21.54 -15.23 -34.76
N CYS A 37 20.79 -16.31 -35.00
CA CYS A 37 19.50 -16.23 -35.70
C CYS A 37 18.33 -15.81 -34.80
N THR A 38 18.31 -16.29 -33.55
CA THR A 38 17.31 -15.92 -32.54
C THR A 38 17.88 -14.79 -31.68
N ARG A 39 17.35 -13.58 -31.84
CA ARG A 39 17.74 -12.33 -31.15
C ARG A 39 16.68 -11.84 -30.16
N CYS A 40 15.50 -12.46 -30.15
CA CYS A 40 14.48 -12.26 -29.12
C CYS A 40 13.84 -13.63 -28.78
N PRO A 41 13.35 -13.84 -27.55
CA PRO A 41 12.64 -15.06 -27.20
C PRO A 41 11.44 -15.32 -28.12
N MET A 42 11.26 -16.58 -28.49
CA MET A 42 10.15 -17.05 -29.30
C MET A 42 9.34 -18.06 -28.49
N GLU A 43 8.11 -17.71 -28.14
CA GLU A 43 7.18 -18.59 -27.42
C GLU A 43 6.27 -19.26 -28.45
N CYS A 44 6.39 -20.56 -28.65
CA CYS A 44 5.57 -21.34 -29.57
C CYS A 44 4.61 -22.22 -28.77
N THR A 45 3.31 -22.04 -28.99
CA THR A 45 2.23 -22.85 -28.43
C THR A 45 1.65 -23.72 -29.54
N LEU A 46 1.66 -25.04 -29.33
CA LEU A 46 1.10 -26.03 -30.24
C LEU A 46 -0.23 -26.51 -29.65
N SER A 47 -1.27 -26.58 -30.48
CA SER A 47 -2.56 -27.16 -30.10
C SER A 47 -3.13 -28.10 -31.16
N SER A 48 -3.67 -29.23 -30.72
CA SER A 48 -4.34 -30.24 -31.56
C SER A 48 -5.84 -29.97 -31.74
N SER A 49 -6.33 -28.83 -31.25
CA SER A 49 -7.76 -28.49 -31.14
C SER A 49 -8.44 -28.06 -32.44
N ALA A 50 -7.81 -28.24 -33.61
CA ALA A 50 -8.31 -27.74 -34.89
C ALA A 50 -8.32 -28.81 -35.99
N ASP A 51 -9.31 -28.71 -36.89
CA ASP A 51 -9.46 -29.61 -38.05
C ASP A 51 -8.43 -29.35 -39.17
N SER A 52 -7.79 -28.18 -39.16
CA SER A 52 -6.80 -27.79 -40.18
C SER A 52 -5.67 -26.96 -39.61
N TRP A 53 -4.52 -27.02 -40.29
CA TRP A 53 -3.32 -26.31 -39.85
C TRP A 53 -3.49 -24.79 -39.96
N SER A 54 -3.16 -24.07 -38.90
CA SER A 54 -3.08 -22.61 -38.91
C SER A 54 -2.04 -22.08 -37.92
N CYS A 55 -1.52 -20.89 -38.17
CA CYS A 55 -0.56 -20.23 -37.30
C CYS A 55 -0.87 -18.74 -37.18
N SER A 56 -0.98 -18.22 -35.97
CA SER A 56 -1.04 -16.78 -35.70
C SER A 56 0.20 -16.32 -34.95
N ILE A 57 0.62 -15.08 -35.22
CA ILE A 57 1.80 -14.48 -34.61
C ILE A 57 1.35 -13.23 -33.87
N SER A 58 1.81 -13.05 -32.64
CA SER A 58 1.60 -11.86 -31.83
C SER A 58 2.91 -11.37 -31.21
N LEU A 59 2.99 -10.07 -30.95
CA LEU A 59 4.14 -9.44 -30.29
C LEU A 59 3.74 -9.08 -28.86
N ARG A 60 4.43 -9.67 -27.89
CA ARG A 60 4.24 -9.34 -26.47
C ARG A 60 5.32 -8.38 -26.01
N LYS A 61 4.92 -7.14 -25.72
CA LYS A 61 5.77 -6.06 -25.22
C LYS A 61 5.63 -5.96 -23.70
N GLU A 62 6.66 -6.41 -23.00
CA GLU A 62 6.75 -6.35 -21.54
C GLU A 62 7.83 -5.36 -21.06
N PHE A 63 8.76 -5.01 -21.95
CA PHE A 63 9.91 -4.18 -21.65
C PHE A 63 10.01 -3.02 -22.63
N ASP A 64 10.44 -1.87 -22.11
CA ASP A 64 10.82 -0.72 -22.93
C ASP A 64 12.18 -0.97 -23.64
N PRO A 65 12.59 -0.11 -24.59
CA PRO A 65 13.87 -0.24 -25.27
C PRO A 65 15.11 -0.13 -24.36
N ARG A 66 14.94 0.34 -23.11
CA ARG A 66 15.98 0.44 -22.09
C ARG A 66 16.01 -0.78 -21.16
N GLY A 67 15.10 -1.74 -21.36
CA GLY A 67 14.98 -2.95 -20.57
C GLY A 67 14.19 -2.81 -19.26
N ALA A 68 13.51 -1.69 -19.03
CA ALA A 68 12.62 -1.49 -17.89
C ALA A 68 11.24 -2.11 -18.14
N LYS A 69 10.64 -2.69 -17.09
CA LYS A 69 9.36 -3.39 -17.19
C LYS A 69 8.19 -2.40 -17.31
N LEU A 70 7.30 -2.63 -18.26
CA LEU A 70 6.10 -1.83 -18.47
C LEU A 70 5.00 -2.20 -17.43
N ASP A 71 4.24 -1.19 -16.97
CA ASP A 71 3.13 -1.38 -16.01
C ASP A 71 1.98 -2.23 -16.57
N ALA A 72 1.82 -2.22 -17.89
CA ALA A 72 0.87 -3.04 -18.62
C ALA A 72 1.59 -3.76 -19.78
N SER A 73 1.59 -5.10 -19.75
CA SER A 73 2.01 -5.92 -20.89
C SER A 73 1.00 -5.74 -22.03
N ALA A 74 1.48 -5.36 -23.20
CA ALA A 74 0.67 -5.25 -24.41
C ALA A 74 0.97 -6.44 -25.32
N THR A 75 -0.07 -7.20 -25.69
CA THR A 75 0.03 -8.23 -26.73
C THR A 75 -0.72 -7.71 -27.96
N GLU A 76 -0.02 -7.58 -29.07
CA GLU A 76 -0.57 -7.07 -30.34
C GLU A 76 -0.46 -8.16 -31.41
N ASP A 77 -1.55 -8.45 -32.13
CA ASP A 77 -1.51 -9.37 -33.25
C ASP A 77 -0.62 -8.82 -34.38
N PHE A 78 0.16 -9.70 -35.01
CA PHE A 78 1.12 -9.34 -36.02
C PHE A 78 0.90 -10.13 -37.32
N GLY A 79 0.18 -9.50 -38.24
CA GLY A 79 -0.13 -10.07 -39.54
C GLY A 79 -1.40 -10.95 -39.55
N PRO A 80 -1.70 -11.57 -40.70
CA PRO A 80 -2.85 -12.44 -40.86
C PRO A 80 -2.60 -13.84 -40.29
N VAL A 81 -3.67 -14.61 -40.11
CA VAL A 81 -3.57 -16.05 -39.82
C VAL A 81 -2.93 -16.76 -41.03
N ILE A 82 -1.83 -17.45 -40.78
CA ILE A 82 -1.04 -18.16 -41.79
C ILE A 82 -1.60 -19.57 -41.95
N THR A 83 -1.92 -19.97 -43.19
CA THR A 83 -2.41 -21.32 -43.54
C THR A 83 -1.39 -22.14 -44.33
N ASP A 84 -0.33 -21.50 -44.83
CA ASP A 84 0.79 -22.16 -45.50
C ASP A 84 2.04 -22.19 -44.59
N LYS A 85 2.51 -23.41 -44.27
CA LYS A 85 3.70 -23.64 -43.42
C LYS A 85 4.95 -22.96 -43.99
N SER A 86 5.07 -22.84 -45.31
CA SER A 86 6.26 -22.26 -45.94
C SER A 86 6.40 -20.76 -45.70
N SER A 87 5.29 -20.08 -45.43
CA SER A 87 5.24 -18.64 -45.18
C SER A 87 5.63 -18.25 -43.75
N VAL A 88 5.62 -19.19 -42.79
CA VAL A 88 5.88 -18.92 -41.37
C VAL A 88 7.26 -18.32 -41.14
N GLU A 89 8.28 -18.84 -41.83
CA GLU A 89 9.65 -18.37 -41.67
C GLU A 89 9.79 -16.88 -41.99
N LEU A 90 9.18 -16.44 -43.10
CA LEU A 90 9.22 -15.04 -43.51
C LEU A 90 8.50 -14.15 -42.49
N TRP A 91 7.34 -14.58 -41.99
CA TRP A 91 6.59 -13.83 -40.98
C TRP A 91 7.32 -13.75 -39.64
N LEU A 92 8.00 -14.82 -39.21
CA LEU A 92 8.88 -14.82 -38.05
C LEU A 92 10.03 -13.81 -38.20
N ARG A 93 10.64 -13.72 -39.37
CA ARG A 93 11.68 -12.73 -39.66
C ARG A 93 11.13 -11.29 -39.58
N ARG A 94 9.91 -11.06 -40.07
CA ARG A 94 9.22 -9.76 -39.96
C ARG A 94 8.92 -9.40 -38.51
N ALA A 95 8.39 -10.34 -37.73
CA ALA A 95 8.05 -10.16 -36.32
C ALA A 95 9.28 -9.84 -35.47
N GLN A 96 10.36 -10.61 -35.66
CA GLN A 96 11.63 -10.37 -34.99
C GLN A 96 12.23 -9.00 -35.36
N ALA A 97 12.19 -8.60 -36.64
CA ALA A 97 12.65 -7.28 -37.06
C ALA A 97 11.84 -6.14 -36.41
N ALA A 98 10.51 -6.30 -36.32
CA ALA A 98 9.64 -5.33 -35.66
C ALA A 98 9.94 -5.18 -34.16
N ILE A 99 10.29 -6.25 -33.45
CA ILE A 99 10.69 -6.19 -32.03
C ILE A 99 12.05 -5.51 -31.84
N LEU A 100 12.99 -5.74 -32.77
CA LEU A 100 14.35 -5.20 -32.67
C LEU A 100 14.45 -3.73 -33.11
N SER A 101 13.46 -3.24 -33.85
CA SER A 101 13.38 -1.84 -34.33
C SER A 101 12.23 -1.09 -33.66
N PRO A 102 12.31 -0.77 -32.34
CA PRO A 102 11.24 -0.09 -31.62
C PRO A 102 10.99 1.34 -32.10
N HIS A 103 11.91 1.92 -32.88
CA HIS A 103 11.80 3.24 -33.49
C HIS A 103 10.88 3.28 -34.72
N ARG A 104 10.49 2.13 -35.28
CA ARG A 104 9.60 2.02 -36.44
C ARG A 104 8.25 1.42 -36.06
N ALA A 105 7.20 1.73 -36.81
CA ALA A 105 5.89 1.13 -36.58
C ALA A 105 5.89 -0.34 -37.05
N HIS A 106 5.27 -1.25 -36.28
CA HIS A 106 5.20 -2.68 -36.62
C HIS A 106 4.55 -2.94 -38.00
N VAL A 107 3.64 -2.06 -38.42
CA VAL A 107 2.92 -2.13 -39.71
C VAL A 107 3.89 -2.05 -40.89
N GLU A 108 5.01 -1.33 -40.75
CA GLU A 108 6.00 -1.18 -41.82
C GLU A 108 6.62 -2.52 -42.23
N PHE A 109 6.72 -3.48 -41.30
CA PHE A 109 7.37 -4.77 -41.51
C PHE A 109 6.48 -5.81 -42.18
N LEU A 110 5.15 -5.61 -42.22
CA LEU A 110 4.18 -6.61 -42.67
C LEU A 110 4.36 -7.02 -44.13
N ASN A 111 4.82 -6.10 -44.99
CA ASN A 111 4.92 -6.33 -46.44
C ASN A 111 6.36 -6.50 -46.95
N LYS A 112 7.36 -6.59 -46.05
CA LYS A 112 8.77 -6.61 -46.44
C LYS A 112 9.26 -8.01 -46.80
N SER A 113 10.08 -8.09 -47.84
CA SER A 113 10.81 -9.30 -48.25
C SER A 113 12.05 -9.52 -47.38
N HIS A 114 12.65 -10.71 -47.46
CA HIS A 114 13.88 -11.01 -46.71
C HIS A 114 15.05 -10.06 -47.04
N ALA A 115 15.19 -9.67 -48.31
CA ALA A 115 16.23 -8.75 -48.75
C ALA A 115 16.01 -7.33 -48.19
N GLU A 116 14.77 -6.84 -48.19
CA GLU A 116 14.42 -5.54 -47.63
C GLU A 116 14.59 -5.49 -46.11
N LEU A 117 14.29 -6.59 -45.40
CA LEU A 117 14.57 -6.70 -43.96
C LEU A 117 16.07 -6.62 -43.67
N LYS A 118 16.91 -7.26 -44.50
CA LYS A 118 18.38 -7.16 -44.38
C LYS A 118 18.88 -5.76 -44.69
N ALA A 119 18.36 -5.11 -45.74
CA ALA A 119 18.72 -3.74 -46.09
C ALA A 119 18.38 -2.76 -44.94
N LEU A 120 17.20 -2.88 -44.33
CA LEU A 120 16.82 -2.04 -43.20
C LEU A 120 17.66 -2.28 -41.95
N ALA A 121 18.09 -3.51 -41.71
CA ALA A 121 18.96 -3.79 -40.59
C ALA A 121 20.34 -3.12 -40.74
N ILE A 122 20.77 -2.89 -41.98
CA ILE A 122 22.00 -2.14 -42.32
C ILE A 122 21.72 -0.63 -42.24
N ASP A 123 20.59 -0.15 -42.77
CA ASP A 123 20.24 1.27 -42.73
C ASP A 123 20.03 1.79 -41.29
N ASP A 124 19.53 0.92 -40.39
CA ASP A 124 19.28 1.23 -38.98
C ASP A 124 20.47 0.87 -38.06
N GLU A 125 21.66 0.68 -38.61
CA GLU A 125 22.86 0.31 -37.85
C GLU A 125 23.16 1.35 -36.75
N GLY A 126 23.19 0.91 -35.49
CA GLY A 126 23.34 1.76 -34.30
C GLY A 126 22.05 2.15 -33.58
N VAL A 127 20.87 2.01 -34.22
CA VAL A 127 19.55 2.23 -33.59
C VAL A 127 18.82 0.91 -33.36
N ILE A 128 19.06 -0.09 -34.21
CA ILE A 128 18.52 -1.44 -34.05
C ILE A 128 19.09 -2.12 -32.80
N LEU A 129 18.22 -2.75 -32.01
CA LEU A 129 18.63 -3.50 -30.84
C LEU A 129 19.35 -4.80 -31.25
N SER A 130 20.45 -5.13 -30.58
CA SER A 130 21.15 -6.40 -30.81
C SER A 130 20.34 -7.60 -30.30
N PHE A 131 19.70 -7.46 -29.13
CA PHE A 131 18.79 -8.43 -28.52
C PHE A 131 17.61 -7.71 -27.84
N SER A 132 16.48 -8.40 -27.72
CA SER A 132 15.30 -7.88 -27.02
C SER A 132 14.75 -8.90 -26.03
N LYS A 133 14.24 -8.41 -24.89
CA LYS A 133 13.51 -9.21 -23.89
C LYS A 133 12.04 -9.41 -24.25
N ASN A 134 11.52 -8.67 -25.24
CA ASN A 134 10.16 -8.82 -25.72
C ASN A 134 9.99 -10.11 -26.52
N ILE A 135 8.79 -10.67 -26.52
CA ILE A 135 8.54 -12.05 -26.98
C ILE A 135 7.78 -12.03 -28.31
N VAL A 136 8.22 -12.86 -29.26
CA VAL A 136 7.40 -13.25 -30.41
C VAL A 136 6.60 -14.48 -30.01
N HIS A 137 5.28 -14.36 -29.92
CA HIS A 137 4.40 -15.48 -29.58
C HIS A 137 3.77 -16.06 -30.85
N LEU A 138 3.84 -17.39 -30.98
CA LEU A 138 3.26 -18.17 -32.05
C LEU A 138 2.21 -19.10 -31.46
N ASP A 139 1.01 -19.09 -32.03
CA ASP A 139 -0.05 -20.04 -31.75
C ASP A 139 -0.27 -20.90 -33.00
N VAL A 140 0.21 -22.14 -32.95
CA VAL A 140 0.15 -23.11 -34.03
C VAL A 140 -0.93 -24.13 -33.70
N LYS A 141 -1.93 -24.25 -34.58
CA LYS A 141 -2.97 -25.27 -34.50
C LYS A 141 -2.67 -26.33 -35.55
N ASP A 142 -2.48 -27.57 -35.16
CA ASP A 142 -2.16 -28.69 -36.06
C ASP A 142 -2.79 -29.98 -35.49
N PRO A 143 -3.66 -30.70 -36.23
CA PRO A 143 -4.26 -31.94 -35.73
C PRO A 143 -3.22 -33.05 -35.46
N ASP A 144 -2.04 -32.98 -36.08
CA ASP A 144 -1.01 -34.02 -36.00
C ASP A 144 0.06 -33.76 -34.92
N VAL A 145 -0.09 -32.71 -34.09
CA VAL A 145 0.88 -32.37 -33.02
C VAL A 145 0.30 -32.59 -31.62
N THR A 146 1.19 -32.73 -30.64
CA THR A 146 0.82 -32.78 -29.23
C THR A 146 0.78 -31.37 -28.64
N ASP A 147 -0.18 -31.13 -27.74
CA ASP A 147 -0.33 -29.87 -27.01
C ASP A 147 0.90 -29.57 -26.15
N LEU A 148 1.73 -28.63 -26.61
CA LEU A 148 3.02 -28.31 -25.98
C LEU A 148 3.35 -26.83 -26.16
N SER A 149 4.05 -26.26 -25.18
CA SER A 149 4.54 -24.87 -25.25
C SER A 149 6.05 -24.82 -25.01
N PHE A 150 6.76 -24.23 -25.97
CA PHE A 150 8.21 -24.08 -25.95
C PHE A 150 8.62 -22.62 -26.06
N VAL A 151 9.69 -22.27 -25.37
CA VAL A 151 10.36 -20.97 -25.49
C VAL A 151 11.74 -21.22 -26.09
N ASP A 152 11.94 -20.83 -27.36
CA ASP A 152 13.27 -20.81 -28.00
C ASP A 152 14.00 -19.53 -27.57
N LEU A 153 15.14 -19.72 -26.91
CA LEU A 153 15.95 -18.62 -26.38
C LEU A 153 17.16 -18.36 -27.28
N PRO A 154 17.66 -17.11 -27.34
CA PRO A 154 18.90 -16.80 -28.02
C PRO A 154 20.05 -17.74 -27.62
N GLY A 155 20.83 -18.16 -28.61
CA GLY A 155 21.98 -19.03 -28.36
C GLY A 155 23.08 -18.31 -27.57
N LEU A 156 23.71 -19.02 -26.63
CA LEU A 156 24.81 -18.45 -25.86
C LEU A 156 26.00 -18.15 -26.79
N ILE A 157 26.51 -16.91 -26.71
CA ILE A 157 27.61 -16.39 -27.52
C ILE A 157 28.84 -16.23 -26.63
N GLN A 158 30.01 -16.64 -27.12
CA GLN A 158 31.28 -16.54 -26.38
C GLN A 158 32.22 -15.47 -26.95
N ASN A 159 32.10 -15.14 -28.23
CA ASN A 159 32.98 -14.19 -28.93
C ASN A 159 32.18 -12.98 -29.43
N SER A 160 31.92 -12.02 -28.54
CA SER A 160 31.27 -10.72 -28.80
C SER A 160 31.58 -9.75 -27.65
N ASP A 161 31.04 -8.53 -27.68
CA ASP A 161 31.20 -7.57 -26.59
C ASP A 161 30.67 -8.12 -25.26
N ARG A 162 31.37 -7.82 -24.16
CA ARG A 162 31.02 -8.32 -22.82
C ARG A 162 29.58 -7.98 -22.42
N GLU A 163 29.10 -6.80 -22.81
CA GLU A 163 27.74 -6.34 -22.54
C GLU A 163 26.70 -7.20 -23.24
N ILE A 164 26.95 -7.60 -24.50
CA ILE A 164 26.07 -8.46 -25.29
C ILE A 164 26.04 -9.87 -24.71
N ILE A 165 27.20 -10.42 -24.34
CA ILE A 165 27.31 -11.74 -23.73
C ILE A 165 26.51 -11.78 -22.41
N GLN A 166 26.65 -10.73 -21.59
CA GLN A 166 25.90 -10.64 -20.33
C GLN A 166 24.40 -10.49 -20.57
N LEU A 167 23.98 -9.67 -21.53
CA LEU A 167 22.56 -9.49 -21.86
C LEU A 167 21.90 -10.81 -22.29
N VAL A 168 22.56 -11.60 -23.13
CA VAL A 168 22.05 -12.92 -23.56
C VAL A 168 22.03 -13.90 -22.38
N ARG A 169 23.05 -13.88 -21.52
CA ARG A 169 23.08 -14.71 -20.31
C ARG A 169 21.93 -14.35 -19.37
N ASP A 170 21.71 -13.07 -19.10
CA ASP A 170 20.66 -12.57 -18.21
C ASP A 170 19.28 -12.90 -18.76
N LEU A 171 19.10 -12.80 -20.08
CA LEU A 171 17.86 -13.22 -20.75
C LEU A 171 17.60 -14.71 -20.54
N VAL A 172 18.59 -15.57 -20.76
CA VAL A 172 18.45 -17.02 -20.57
C VAL A 172 18.14 -17.33 -19.10
N VAL A 173 18.91 -16.76 -18.16
CA VAL A 173 18.72 -16.94 -16.72
C VAL A 173 17.31 -16.55 -16.30
N HIS A 174 16.81 -15.39 -16.77
CA HIS A 174 15.45 -14.92 -16.46
C HIS A 174 14.35 -15.93 -16.81
N HIS A 175 14.52 -16.68 -17.90
CA HIS A 175 13.53 -17.67 -18.32
C HIS A 175 13.68 -19.03 -17.61
N ILE A 176 14.89 -19.43 -17.19
CA ILE A 176 15.14 -20.72 -16.55
C ILE A 176 15.09 -20.68 -15.01
N GLU A 177 15.17 -19.50 -14.40
CA GLU A 177 15.14 -19.32 -12.94
C GLU A 177 13.76 -19.69 -12.34
N ALA A 178 12.67 -19.50 -13.10
CA ALA A 178 11.33 -19.86 -12.65
C ALA A 178 11.24 -21.36 -12.36
N SER A 179 10.76 -21.71 -11.15
CA SER A 179 10.68 -23.09 -10.67
C SER A 179 9.75 -23.98 -11.50
N ASN A 180 8.80 -23.35 -12.21
CA ASN A 180 7.82 -24.03 -13.06
C ASN A 180 8.31 -24.21 -14.51
N THR A 181 9.55 -23.83 -14.83
CA THR A 181 10.13 -24.02 -16.16
C THR A 181 10.90 -25.33 -16.25
N LEU A 182 10.54 -26.18 -17.21
CA LEU A 182 11.33 -27.33 -17.64
C LEU A 182 12.47 -26.83 -18.55
N ILE A 183 13.71 -27.08 -18.13
CA ILE A 183 14.92 -26.65 -18.84
C ILE A 183 15.33 -27.74 -19.81
N LEU A 184 15.40 -27.39 -21.09
CA LEU A 184 15.88 -28.28 -22.13
C LEU A 184 17.23 -27.80 -22.66
N VAL A 185 18.28 -28.58 -22.38
CA VAL A 185 19.65 -28.22 -22.70
C VAL A 185 20.09 -28.94 -23.97
N THR A 186 20.20 -28.21 -25.07
CA THR A 186 20.72 -28.74 -26.34
C THR A 186 22.25 -28.72 -26.37
N LEU A 187 22.85 -29.88 -26.63
CA LEU A 187 24.30 -30.09 -26.59
C LEU A 187 24.74 -30.80 -27.89
N PRO A 188 25.57 -30.16 -28.73
CA PRO A 188 26.13 -30.83 -29.90
C PRO A 188 27.15 -31.89 -29.46
N MET A 189 27.07 -33.10 -30.01
CA MET A 189 27.96 -34.20 -29.63
C MET A 189 29.39 -34.04 -30.14
N SER A 190 29.64 -33.10 -31.07
CA SER A 190 30.97 -32.74 -31.54
C SER A 190 31.86 -32.12 -30.46
N ASP A 191 31.25 -31.55 -29.42
CA ASP A 191 31.93 -30.72 -28.43
C ASP A 191 31.89 -31.39 -27.05
N ASP A 192 32.86 -31.10 -26.19
CA ASP A 192 32.82 -31.57 -24.80
C ASP A 192 31.77 -30.84 -23.98
N ILE A 193 30.97 -31.60 -23.22
CA ILE A 193 29.94 -31.08 -22.30
C ILE A 193 30.49 -30.06 -21.28
N GLU A 194 31.76 -30.20 -20.90
CA GLU A 194 32.44 -29.33 -19.92
C GLU A 194 32.69 -27.91 -20.45
N ASN A 195 32.74 -27.76 -21.77
CA ASN A 195 32.91 -26.46 -22.44
C ASN A 195 31.56 -25.80 -22.78
N GLN A 196 30.44 -26.47 -22.49
CA GLN A 196 29.11 -26.00 -22.84
C GLN A 196 28.53 -25.13 -21.72
N GLN A 197 28.54 -23.81 -21.94
CA GLN A 197 27.98 -22.82 -21.00
C GLN A 197 26.50 -23.08 -20.66
N ALA A 198 25.73 -23.65 -21.60
CA ALA A 198 24.32 -23.97 -21.37
C ALA A 198 24.13 -25.02 -20.27
N ALA A 199 25.03 -26.01 -20.16
CA ALA A 199 24.98 -27.01 -19.10
C ALA A 199 25.31 -26.39 -17.73
N LEU A 200 26.24 -25.43 -17.68
CA LEU A 200 26.54 -24.68 -16.45
C LEU A 200 25.34 -23.86 -15.99
N LEU A 201 24.72 -23.08 -16.89
CA LEU A 201 23.53 -22.27 -16.54
C LEU A 201 22.35 -23.13 -16.09
N ALA A 202 22.15 -24.29 -16.72
CA ALA A 202 21.12 -25.24 -16.27
C ALA A 202 21.42 -25.78 -14.86
N ASN A 203 22.68 -26.15 -14.59
CA ASN A 203 23.08 -26.65 -13.27
C ASN A 203 23.02 -25.56 -12.18
N ASP A 204 23.31 -24.30 -12.52
CA ASP A 204 23.15 -23.17 -11.60
C ASP A 204 21.67 -22.93 -11.24
N ALA A 205 20.76 -23.11 -12.21
CA ALA A 205 19.31 -22.94 -12.01
C ALA A 205 18.61 -24.18 -11.41
N ASP A 206 19.12 -25.39 -11.66
CA ASP A 206 18.61 -26.66 -11.17
C ASP A 206 19.78 -27.60 -10.77
N PRO A 207 20.39 -27.39 -9.60
CA PRO A 207 21.51 -28.22 -9.12
C PRO A 207 21.14 -29.70 -8.90
N THR A 208 19.85 -29.98 -8.75
CA THR A 208 19.32 -31.33 -8.51
C THR A 208 19.01 -32.10 -9.81
N GLY A 209 18.97 -31.42 -10.96
CA GLY A 209 18.60 -31.98 -12.25
C GLY A 209 17.18 -32.55 -12.30
N GLU A 210 16.25 -32.01 -11.50
CA GLU A 210 14.85 -32.47 -11.41
C GLU A 210 14.00 -32.04 -12.61
N ARG A 211 14.26 -30.83 -13.10
CA ARG A 211 13.53 -30.16 -14.18
C ARG A 211 14.42 -29.87 -15.37
N THR A 212 15.54 -30.58 -15.49
CA THR A 212 16.51 -30.43 -16.57
C THR A 212 16.58 -31.68 -17.42
N ILE A 213 16.41 -31.53 -18.74
CA ILE A 213 16.54 -32.59 -19.74
C ILE A 213 17.69 -32.24 -20.69
N GLY A 214 18.63 -33.16 -20.88
CA GLY A 214 19.69 -32.99 -21.87
C GLY A 214 19.26 -33.54 -23.23
N VAL A 215 19.48 -32.78 -24.29
CA VAL A 215 19.23 -33.22 -25.68
C VAL A 215 20.53 -33.14 -26.48
N LEU A 216 21.08 -34.30 -26.78
CA LEU A 216 22.29 -34.47 -27.57
C LEU A 216 21.95 -34.39 -29.06
N THR A 217 22.55 -33.44 -29.75
CA THR A 217 22.33 -33.18 -31.18
C THR A 217 23.58 -33.48 -32.00
N LYS A 218 23.43 -33.58 -33.32
CA LYS A 218 24.53 -33.84 -34.26
C LYS A 218 25.35 -35.11 -33.94
N PRO A 219 24.72 -36.27 -33.66
CA PRO A 219 25.45 -37.51 -33.38
C PRO A 219 26.31 -37.99 -34.57
N ASP A 220 26.02 -37.50 -35.76
CA ASP A 220 26.61 -37.84 -37.04
C ASP A 220 27.91 -37.12 -37.37
N THR A 221 28.17 -35.98 -36.73
CA THR A 221 29.44 -35.25 -36.88
C THR A 221 30.60 -35.96 -36.16
N LEU A 222 30.29 -36.90 -35.26
CA LEU A 222 31.29 -37.72 -34.58
C LEU A 222 31.94 -38.70 -35.56
N ALA A 223 33.20 -38.44 -35.91
CA ALA A 223 34.00 -39.36 -36.73
C ALA A 223 34.11 -40.76 -36.10
N ARG A 224 34.23 -41.80 -36.94
CA ARG A 224 34.39 -43.20 -36.47
C ARG A 224 35.64 -43.41 -35.60
N GLY A 225 36.69 -42.59 -35.79
CA GLY A 225 37.92 -42.63 -35.01
C GLY A 225 37.82 -41.94 -33.63
N ALA A 226 36.75 -41.19 -33.34
CA ALA A 226 36.59 -40.46 -32.07
C ALA A 226 36.04 -41.37 -30.95
N THR A 227 36.71 -42.51 -30.71
CA THR A 227 36.27 -43.55 -29.76
C THR A 227 36.11 -43.04 -28.34
N GLY A 228 36.99 -42.15 -27.87
CA GLY A 228 36.92 -41.55 -26.53
C GLY A 228 35.66 -40.71 -26.30
N LEU A 229 35.34 -39.80 -27.23
CA LEU A 229 34.12 -38.98 -27.17
C LEU A 229 32.85 -39.83 -27.30
N ARG A 230 32.85 -40.82 -28.20
CA ARG A 230 31.72 -41.75 -28.37
C ARG A 230 31.46 -42.55 -27.09
N GLN A 231 32.50 -43.03 -26.42
CA GLN A 231 32.38 -43.75 -25.15
C GLN A 231 31.92 -42.84 -24.01
N LYS A 232 32.43 -41.60 -23.93
CA LYS A 232 32.00 -40.59 -22.96
C LYS A 232 30.49 -40.28 -23.09
N TRP A 233 30.02 -40.06 -24.32
CA TRP A 233 28.60 -39.83 -24.57
C TRP A 233 27.72 -41.05 -24.28
N ARG A 234 28.22 -42.25 -24.56
CA ARG A 234 27.57 -43.51 -24.16
C ARG A 234 27.39 -43.60 -22.64
N GLU A 235 28.41 -43.28 -21.86
CA GLU A 235 28.33 -43.29 -20.39
C GLU A 235 27.34 -42.25 -19.84
N ILE A 236 27.24 -41.07 -20.48
CA ILE A 236 26.26 -40.03 -20.13
C ILE A 236 24.83 -40.49 -20.44
N LEU A 237 24.60 -41.07 -21.63
CA LEU A 237 23.29 -41.60 -22.04
C LEU A 237 22.80 -42.75 -21.16
N LEU A 238 23.71 -43.59 -20.67
CA LEU A 238 23.41 -44.66 -19.72
C LEU A 238 23.22 -44.15 -18.27
N GLY A 239 23.49 -42.87 -18.00
CA GLY A 239 23.39 -42.30 -16.66
C GLY A 239 24.49 -42.77 -15.70
N HIS A 240 25.59 -43.34 -16.20
CA HIS A 240 26.73 -43.79 -15.40
C HIS A 240 27.70 -42.66 -15.04
N SER A 241 27.58 -41.49 -15.68
CA SER A 241 28.37 -40.31 -15.34
C SER A 241 27.95 -39.73 -13.99
N THR A 242 28.87 -39.67 -13.02
CA THR A 242 28.63 -39.06 -11.70
C THR A 242 28.55 -37.54 -11.76
N LYS A 243 29.26 -36.91 -12.70
CA LYS A 243 29.37 -35.45 -12.85
C LYS A 243 28.21 -34.83 -13.63
N HIS A 244 27.59 -35.59 -14.53
CA HIS A 244 26.55 -35.10 -15.44
C HIS A 244 25.27 -35.92 -15.31
N LYS A 245 24.84 -36.23 -14.09
CA LYS A 245 23.63 -37.01 -13.84
C LYS A 245 22.39 -36.11 -13.78
N LEU A 246 21.45 -36.33 -14.68
CA LEU A 246 20.13 -35.69 -14.67
C LEU A 246 19.06 -36.71 -14.27
N LYS A 247 18.07 -36.33 -13.44
CA LYS A 247 17.00 -37.27 -13.04
C LYS A 247 16.12 -37.68 -14.22
N ARG A 248 15.89 -36.77 -15.16
CA ARG A 248 15.14 -37.02 -16.40
C ARG A 248 16.03 -37.58 -17.53
N GLY A 249 17.35 -37.60 -17.34
CA GLY A 249 18.34 -38.17 -18.26
C GLY A 249 18.57 -37.37 -19.55
N TYR A 250 19.20 -38.04 -20.54
CA TYR A 250 19.57 -37.46 -21.82
C TYR A 250 18.83 -38.14 -22.98
N TYR A 251 18.49 -37.38 -24.02
CA TYR A 251 17.96 -37.87 -25.30
C TYR A 251 18.98 -37.63 -26.39
N CYS A 252 19.02 -38.48 -27.42
CA CYS A 252 19.88 -38.27 -28.58
C CYS A 252 19.04 -38.14 -29.85
N VAL A 253 19.20 -37.03 -30.57
CA VAL A 253 18.40 -36.72 -31.76
C VAL A 253 19.31 -36.43 -32.95
N ARG A 254 19.10 -37.18 -34.05
CA ARG A 254 19.61 -36.80 -35.37
C ARG A 254 18.58 -35.90 -36.02
N LEU A 255 18.96 -34.66 -36.21
CA LEU A 255 18.17 -33.66 -36.93
C LEU A 255 18.69 -33.59 -38.37
N PRO A 256 17.89 -33.15 -39.35
CA PRO A 256 18.36 -33.01 -40.73
C PRO A 256 19.67 -32.20 -40.80
N ASP A 257 20.53 -32.46 -41.77
CA ASP A 257 21.65 -31.60 -42.11
C ASP A 257 21.25 -30.49 -43.11
N ASP A 258 22.20 -29.65 -43.54
CA ASP A 258 21.91 -28.54 -44.47
C ASP A 258 21.51 -29.04 -45.87
N ASP A 259 22.07 -30.18 -46.32
CA ASP A 259 21.79 -30.77 -47.63
C ASP A 259 20.42 -31.46 -47.65
N GLU A 260 20.10 -32.23 -46.61
CA GLU A 260 18.79 -32.85 -46.39
C GLU A 260 17.69 -31.78 -46.29
N ARG A 261 17.98 -30.64 -45.63
CA ARG A 261 17.07 -29.50 -45.60
C ARG A 261 16.86 -28.86 -46.96
N ALA A 262 17.92 -28.66 -47.74
CA ALA A 262 17.83 -28.10 -49.08
C ALA A 262 16.92 -28.94 -50.00
N ARG A 263 16.87 -30.26 -49.76
CA ARG A 263 15.99 -31.20 -50.46
C ARG A 263 14.54 -31.23 -49.95
N LYS A 264 14.20 -30.46 -48.90
CA LYS A 264 12.87 -30.41 -48.27
C LYS A 264 12.31 -31.79 -47.92
N VAL A 265 13.15 -32.62 -47.29
CA VAL A 265 12.78 -33.96 -46.84
C VAL A 265 11.57 -33.90 -45.89
N SER A 266 10.62 -34.83 -46.05
CA SER A 266 9.41 -34.87 -45.19
C SER A 266 9.75 -35.33 -43.77
N ARG A 267 8.88 -35.02 -42.79
CA ARG A 267 9.06 -35.47 -41.40
C ARG A 267 9.24 -37.00 -41.29
N ALA A 268 8.42 -37.75 -42.01
CA ALA A 268 8.47 -39.21 -42.00
C ALA A 268 9.80 -39.75 -42.57
N GLU A 269 10.32 -39.12 -43.61
CA GLU A 269 11.59 -39.51 -44.21
C GLU A 269 12.78 -39.13 -43.33
N SER A 270 12.76 -37.94 -42.71
CA SER A 270 13.78 -37.54 -41.73
C SER A 270 13.84 -38.50 -40.55
N GLN A 271 12.68 -38.97 -40.07
CA GLN A 271 12.60 -39.96 -39.00
C GLN A 271 13.18 -41.33 -39.41
N ARG A 272 12.96 -41.76 -40.66
CA ARG A 272 13.56 -42.99 -41.20
C ARG A 272 15.08 -42.89 -41.25
N ILE A 273 15.60 -41.81 -41.83
CA ILE A 273 17.05 -41.56 -41.90
C ILE A 273 17.67 -41.57 -40.49
N ALA A 274 17.02 -40.95 -39.52
CA ALA A 274 17.46 -40.96 -38.13
C ALA A 274 17.47 -42.39 -37.54
N SER A 275 16.39 -43.16 -37.75
CA SER A 275 16.29 -44.54 -37.28
C SER A 275 17.38 -45.43 -37.88
N ASP A 276 17.61 -45.34 -39.19
CA ASP A 276 18.62 -46.11 -39.90
C ASP A 276 20.04 -45.76 -39.43
N PHE A 277 20.28 -44.49 -39.12
CA PHE A 277 21.54 -44.03 -38.54
C PHE A 277 21.80 -44.69 -37.18
N PHE A 278 20.83 -44.65 -36.27
CA PHE A 278 20.99 -45.24 -34.93
C PHE A 278 21.10 -46.77 -34.99
N ALA A 279 20.42 -47.43 -35.92
CA ALA A 279 20.54 -48.88 -36.13
C ALA A 279 21.89 -49.32 -36.73
N SER A 280 22.51 -48.47 -37.57
CA SER A 280 23.71 -48.85 -38.33
C SER A 280 25.03 -48.40 -37.73
N ASN A 281 25.03 -47.50 -36.73
CA ASN A 281 26.25 -46.88 -36.22
C ASN A 281 26.52 -47.22 -34.74
N ALA A 282 27.65 -47.87 -34.47
CA ALA A 282 28.17 -48.05 -33.12
C ALA A 282 28.66 -46.72 -32.51
N PRO A 283 28.50 -46.47 -31.20
CA PRO A 283 27.98 -47.39 -30.18
C PRO A 283 26.44 -47.37 -30.02
N TRP A 284 25.71 -46.63 -30.85
CA TRP A 284 24.27 -46.37 -30.66
C TRP A 284 23.41 -47.61 -30.88
N ASN A 285 23.79 -48.46 -31.84
CA ASN A 285 23.13 -49.74 -32.11
C ASN A 285 23.41 -50.83 -31.05
N GLU A 286 24.40 -50.63 -30.19
CA GLU A 286 24.79 -51.54 -29.10
C GLU A 286 24.17 -51.14 -27.75
N MET A 287 23.30 -50.13 -27.74
CA MET A 287 22.70 -49.60 -26.52
C MET A 287 21.56 -50.50 -26.03
N PRO A 288 21.38 -50.65 -24.70
CA PRO A 288 20.24 -51.38 -24.14
C PRO A 288 18.91 -50.79 -24.60
N ASP A 289 17.87 -51.62 -24.71
CA ASP A 289 16.54 -51.23 -25.21
C ASP A 289 15.96 -50.00 -24.46
N GLU A 290 16.19 -49.88 -23.15
CA GLU A 290 15.77 -48.74 -22.34
C GLU A 290 16.41 -47.41 -22.79
N ALA A 291 17.68 -47.44 -23.17
CA ALA A 291 18.38 -46.26 -23.66
C ALA A 291 18.05 -45.98 -25.14
N SER A 292 17.81 -47.03 -25.93
CA SER A 292 17.43 -46.94 -27.34
C SER A 292 16.08 -46.24 -27.54
N ARG A 293 15.15 -46.32 -26.58
CA ARG A 293 13.89 -45.55 -26.60
C ARG A 293 14.10 -44.03 -26.56
N ARG A 294 15.24 -43.56 -26.06
CA ARG A 294 15.61 -42.13 -25.96
C ARG A 294 16.28 -41.61 -27.23
N PHE A 295 16.31 -42.42 -28.29
CA PHE A 295 16.84 -42.03 -29.60
C PHE A 295 15.73 -41.58 -30.54
N GLY A 296 15.97 -40.46 -31.21
CA GLY A 296 15.02 -39.85 -32.15
C GLY A 296 13.97 -38.95 -31.48
N ILE A 297 13.22 -38.26 -32.33
CA ILE A 297 12.22 -37.26 -31.95
C ILE A 297 10.94 -37.86 -31.33
N PRO A 298 10.37 -38.97 -31.83
CA PRO A 298 9.09 -39.48 -31.32
C PRO A 298 9.12 -39.86 -29.84
N GLY A 299 10.16 -40.59 -29.40
CA GLY A 299 10.32 -40.97 -28.00
C GLY A 299 10.50 -39.74 -27.10
N PHE A 300 11.26 -38.75 -27.58
CA PHE A 300 11.46 -37.49 -26.90
C PHE A 300 10.16 -36.69 -26.72
N VAL A 301 9.34 -36.54 -27.76
CA VAL A 301 8.06 -35.78 -27.69
C VAL A 301 7.04 -36.48 -26.79
N ALA A 302 6.95 -37.81 -26.85
CA ALA A 302 6.03 -38.57 -26.00
C ALA A 302 6.38 -38.42 -24.51
N ASP A 303 7.67 -38.56 -24.17
CA ASP A 303 8.12 -38.47 -22.79
C ASP A 303 8.02 -37.02 -22.26
N ILE A 304 8.36 -36.01 -23.07
CA ILE A 304 8.32 -34.61 -22.60
C ILE A 304 6.89 -34.13 -22.36
N SER A 305 5.92 -34.62 -23.12
CA SER A 305 4.50 -34.35 -22.90
C SER A 305 4.04 -34.90 -21.55
N ALA A 306 4.37 -36.16 -21.24
CA ALA A 306 4.06 -36.75 -19.93
C ALA A 306 4.73 -35.98 -18.77
N VAL A 307 5.98 -35.57 -18.93
CA VAL A 307 6.70 -34.77 -17.92
C VAL A 307 6.05 -33.40 -17.73
N LEU A 308 5.58 -32.76 -18.80
CA LEU A 308 4.90 -31.47 -18.71
C LEU A 308 3.57 -31.60 -17.94
N VAL A 309 2.80 -32.66 -18.22
CA VAL A 309 1.56 -32.96 -17.48
C VAL A 309 1.85 -33.18 -16.00
N GLU A 310 2.85 -33.98 -15.65
CA GLU A 310 3.28 -34.21 -14.26
C GLU A 310 3.68 -32.89 -13.56
N LEU A 311 4.38 -31.99 -14.26
CA LEU A 311 4.76 -30.68 -13.73
C LEU A 311 3.54 -29.74 -13.55
N ILE A 312 2.55 -29.82 -14.44
CA ILE A 312 1.30 -29.07 -14.31
C ILE A 312 0.53 -29.57 -13.09
N GLU A 313 0.36 -30.89 -12.94
CA GLU A 313 -0.37 -31.49 -11.83
C GLU A 313 0.27 -31.16 -10.47
N ASN A 314 1.60 -31.23 -10.37
CA ASN A 314 2.32 -30.90 -9.14
C ASN A 314 2.24 -29.41 -8.76
N ASN A 315 2.06 -28.51 -9.74
CA ASN A 315 1.98 -27.07 -9.51
C ASN A 315 0.56 -26.52 -9.44
N LEU A 316 -0.45 -27.25 -9.92
CA LEU A 316 -1.85 -26.84 -9.90
C LEU A 316 -2.37 -26.51 -8.48
N PRO A 317 -2.04 -27.28 -7.41
CA PRO A 317 -2.46 -26.93 -6.05
C PRO A 317 -1.88 -25.59 -5.57
N LYS A 318 -0.59 -25.35 -5.84
CA LYS A 318 0.09 -24.08 -5.49
C LYS A 318 -0.53 -22.90 -6.24
N LEU A 319 -0.91 -23.11 -7.50
CA LEU A 319 -1.61 -22.11 -8.31
C LEU A 319 -2.98 -21.77 -7.70
N LYS A 320 -3.77 -22.78 -7.32
CA LYS A 320 -5.07 -22.60 -6.65
C LYS A 320 -4.95 -21.78 -5.37
N GLU A 321 -4.02 -22.16 -4.49
CA GLU A 321 -3.78 -21.45 -3.22
C GLU A 321 -3.35 -19.99 -3.45
N SER A 322 -2.50 -19.75 -4.44
CA SER A 322 -2.06 -18.40 -4.80
C SER A 322 -3.20 -17.54 -5.33
N VAL A 323 -4.05 -18.08 -6.22
CA VAL A 323 -5.25 -17.40 -6.74
C VAL A 323 -6.20 -17.05 -5.60
N ASP A 324 -6.45 -17.99 -4.69
CA ASP A 324 -7.36 -17.79 -3.55
C ASP A 324 -6.84 -16.73 -2.59
N THR A 325 -5.54 -16.74 -2.29
CA THR A 325 -4.89 -15.73 -1.44
C THR A 325 -5.01 -14.34 -2.06
N LEU A 326 -4.70 -14.21 -3.36
CA LEU A 326 -4.80 -12.94 -4.09
C LEU A 326 -6.25 -12.45 -4.20
N LEU A 327 -7.21 -13.35 -4.40
CA LEU A 327 -8.63 -13.02 -4.46
C LEU A 327 -9.12 -12.51 -3.09
N LYS A 328 -8.71 -13.17 -2.00
CA LYS A 328 -9.04 -12.74 -0.63
C LYS A 328 -8.50 -11.34 -0.33
N GLN A 329 -7.23 -11.08 -0.64
CA GLN A 329 -6.62 -9.76 -0.51
C GLN A 329 -7.37 -8.72 -1.33
N CYS A 330 -7.69 -9.03 -2.59
CA CYS A 330 -8.40 -8.09 -3.46
C CYS A 330 -9.82 -7.77 -2.93
N ILE A 331 -10.51 -8.74 -2.31
CA ILE A 331 -11.81 -8.52 -1.67
C ILE A 331 -11.66 -7.65 -0.42
N GLU A 332 -10.63 -7.86 0.40
CA GLU A 332 -10.33 -7.04 1.58
C GLU A 332 -9.99 -5.60 1.18
N ASP A 333 -9.19 -5.41 0.14
CA ASP A 333 -8.86 -4.09 -0.41
C ASP A 333 -10.11 -3.35 -0.93
N ILE A 334 -11.04 -4.06 -1.58
CA ILE A 334 -12.32 -3.48 -2.04
C ILE A 334 -13.19 -3.08 -0.84
N LYS A 335 -13.24 -3.90 0.22
CA LYS A 335 -14.01 -3.59 1.44
C LYS A 335 -13.45 -2.40 2.21
N ALA A 336 -12.14 -2.16 2.13
CA ALA A 336 -11.50 -1.00 2.74
C ALA A 336 -11.83 0.32 2.02
N LEU A 337 -12.32 0.28 0.78
CA LEU A 337 -12.78 1.47 0.06
C LEU A 337 -14.15 1.94 0.57
N PRO A 338 -14.43 3.26 0.54
CA PRO A 338 -15.73 3.81 0.95
C PRO A 338 -16.89 3.16 0.19
N VAL A 339 -18.01 2.84 0.83
CA VAL A 339 -19.15 2.26 0.10
C VAL A 339 -19.79 3.34 -0.78
N LEU A 340 -19.92 3.06 -2.09
CA LEU A 340 -20.78 3.85 -2.97
C LEU A 340 -22.23 3.54 -2.61
N SER A 341 -22.90 4.48 -1.96
CA SER A 341 -24.33 4.33 -1.66
C SER A 341 -25.14 4.34 -2.95
N THR A 342 -25.98 3.31 -3.14
CA THR A 342 -26.92 3.19 -4.27
C THR A 342 -28.18 4.05 -4.09
N LEU A 343 -28.21 4.89 -3.05
CA LEU A 343 -29.33 5.75 -2.71
C LEU A 343 -29.28 7.06 -3.51
N GLU A 344 -30.44 7.71 -3.67
CA GLU A 344 -30.51 9.07 -4.22
C GLU A 344 -29.56 10.01 -3.46
N PRO A 345 -28.74 10.83 -4.16
CA PRO A 345 -27.70 11.68 -3.53
C PRO A 345 -28.20 12.54 -2.38
N SER A 346 -29.42 13.08 -2.49
CA SER A 346 -30.07 13.88 -1.45
C SER A 346 -30.31 13.09 -0.17
N THR A 347 -30.78 11.85 -0.28
CA THR A 347 -31.09 10.99 0.87
C THR A 347 -29.82 10.57 1.60
N GLU A 348 -28.76 10.25 0.85
CA GLU A 348 -27.46 9.90 1.42
C GLU A 348 -26.84 11.07 2.19
N ILE A 349 -26.87 12.29 1.62
CA ILE A 349 -26.36 13.49 2.29
C ILE A 349 -27.13 13.74 3.60
N MET A 350 -28.47 13.72 3.55
CA MET A 350 -29.31 13.98 4.72
C MET A 350 -29.07 12.95 5.84
N LEU A 351 -28.94 11.67 5.48
CA LEU A 351 -28.66 10.61 6.45
C LEU A 351 -27.28 10.79 7.10
N ARG A 352 -26.27 11.22 6.33
CA ARG A 352 -24.93 11.51 6.85
C ARG A 352 -24.91 12.71 7.78
N VAL A 353 -25.58 13.80 7.39
CA VAL A 353 -25.72 15.00 8.24
C VAL A 353 -26.42 14.64 9.55
N SER A 354 -27.53 13.90 9.50
CA SER A 354 -28.23 13.45 10.71
C SER A 354 -27.34 12.57 11.60
N ARG A 355 -26.60 11.62 11.03
CA ARG A 355 -25.64 10.79 11.78
C ARG A 355 -24.53 11.59 12.42
N PHE A 356 -24.00 12.59 11.71
CA PHE A 356 -22.97 13.50 12.21
C PHE A 356 -23.49 14.35 13.37
N CYS A 357 -24.64 15.02 13.21
CA CYS A 357 -25.26 15.83 14.25
C CYS A 357 -25.61 14.99 15.49
N LYS A 358 -26.10 13.77 15.28
CA LYS A 358 -26.35 12.81 16.35
C LYS A 358 -25.06 12.40 17.06
N ALA A 359 -23.98 12.09 16.33
CA ALA A 359 -22.70 11.73 16.94
C ALA A 359 -22.12 12.89 17.77
N PHE A 360 -22.24 14.13 17.29
CA PHE A 360 -21.84 15.31 18.04
C PHE A 360 -22.68 15.49 19.31
N THR A 361 -24.00 15.37 19.19
CA THR A 361 -24.94 15.44 20.33
C THR A 361 -24.66 14.36 21.36
N ASP A 362 -24.54 13.10 20.93
CA ASP A 362 -24.21 11.96 21.79
C ASP A 362 -22.88 12.19 22.55
N GLY A 363 -21.90 12.86 21.92
CA GLY A 363 -20.62 13.22 22.52
C GLY A 363 -20.71 14.38 23.52
N VAL A 364 -21.48 15.42 23.23
CA VAL A 364 -21.71 16.56 24.13
C VAL A 364 -22.45 16.13 25.40
N TYR A 365 -23.47 15.27 25.27
CA TYR A 365 -24.23 14.75 26.43
C TYR A 365 -23.58 13.50 27.07
N GLY A 366 -22.55 12.93 26.46
CA GLY A 366 -21.80 11.80 26.99
C GLY A 366 -22.55 10.46 27.02
N GLU A 367 -23.47 10.23 26.08
CA GLU A 367 -24.30 9.03 26.02
C GLU A 367 -23.53 7.78 25.57
N LYS A 368 -22.73 7.91 24.50
CA LYS A 368 -21.94 6.81 23.92
C LYS A 368 -20.45 6.99 24.18
N ASP A 369 -19.88 8.03 23.58
CA ASP A 369 -18.49 8.39 23.75
C ASP A 369 -18.37 9.46 24.84
N LYS A 370 -17.62 9.12 25.90
CA LYS A 370 -17.46 9.96 27.09
C LYS A 370 -16.16 10.75 27.06
N GLN A 371 -15.30 10.53 26.07
CA GLN A 371 -13.97 11.14 26.03
C GLN A 371 -14.05 12.67 25.95
N TYR A 372 -15.01 13.20 25.17
CA TYR A 372 -15.23 14.63 25.06
C TYR A 372 -15.58 15.28 26.42
N VAL A 373 -16.57 14.73 27.12
CA VAL A 373 -17.00 15.21 28.44
C VAL A 373 -15.89 15.06 29.48
N GLN A 374 -15.12 13.98 29.43
CA GLN A 374 -13.99 13.75 30.33
C GLN A 374 -12.91 14.82 30.16
N ASN A 375 -12.55 15.16 28.93
CA ASN A 375 -11.57 16.21 28.64
C ASN A 375 -12.05 17.58 29.17
N ASN A 376 -13.33 17.92 28.99
CA ASN A 376 -13.89 19.17 29.54
C ASN A 376 -13.82 19.18 31.09
N ARG A 377 -14.17 18.06 31.74
CA ARG A 377 -14.11 17.92 33.20
C ARG A 377 -12.71 18.07 33.78
N GLU A 378 -11.71 17.55 33.10
CA GLU A 378 -10.31 17.76 33.47
C GLU A 378 -9.96 19.25 33.42
N ARG A 379 -10.37 19.95 32.36
CA ARG A 379 -10.14 21.40 32.26
C ARG A 379 -10.86 22.19 33.35
N TYR A 380 -12.10 21.84 33.70
CA TYR A 380 -12.82 22.44 34.82
C TYR A 380 -12.11 22.23 36.16
N THR A 381 -11.47 21.08 36.33
CA THR A 381 -10.67 20.80 37.54
C THR A 381 -9.44 21.71 37.61
N HIS A 382 -8.76 21.95 36.48
CA HIS A 382 -7.67 22.93 36.42
C HIS A 382 -8.17 24.35 36.69
N PHE A 383 -9.26 24.77 36.06
CA PHE A 383 -9.86 26.08 36.28
C PHE A 383 -10.19 26.32 37.77
N LYS A 384 -10.76 25.30 38.43
CA LYS A 384 -11.02 25.33 39.87
C LYS A 384 -9.75 25.61 40.69
N ASN A 385 -8.63 25.00 40.31
CA ASN A 385 -7.34 25.22 40.97
C ASN A 385 -6.75 26.60 40.64
N ASP A 386 -6.89 27.05 39.39
CA ASP A 386 -6.43 28.37 38.95
C ASP A 386 -7.11 29.49 39.76
N ILE A 387 -8.42 29.37 40.02
CA ILE A 387 -9.14 30.30 40.89
C ILE A 387 -8.71 30.17 42.35
N LEU A 388 -8.47 28.96 42.86
CA LEU A 388 -7.96 28.78 44.23
C LEU A 388 -6.61 29.46 44.44
N MET A 389 -5.75 29.51 43.42
CA MET A 389 -4.47 30.22 43.49
C MET A 389 -4.63 31.75 43.61
N THR A 390 -5.82 32.30 43.39
CA THR A 390 -6.12 33.73 43.61
C THR A 390 -6.56 34.06 45.04
N THR A 391 -6.67 33.05 45.92
CA THR A 391 -7.12 33.21 47.31
C THR A 391 -6.23 34.21 48.06
N PRO A 392 -6.77 35.17 48.83
CA PRO A 392 -5.95 36.09 49.62
C PRO A 392 -4.97 35.37 50.57
N ASP A 393 -3.66 35.66 50.45
CA ASP A 393 -2.63 35.22 51.41
C ASP A 393 -2.48 36.24 52.54
N PHE A 394 -3.46 36.22 53.45
CA PHE A 394 -3.49 37.09 54.62
C PHE A 394 -2.54 36.59 55.72
N ARG A 395 -1.60 37.44 56.13
CA ARG A 395 -0.66 37.19 57.22
C ARG A 395 -1.03 38.03 58.44
N PRO A 396 -1.44 37.42 59.56
CA PRO A 396 -1.89 38.17 60.72
C PRO A 396 -0.74 38.82 61.50
N PHE A 397 0.43 39.02 60.90
CA PHE A 397 1.65 39.58 61.49
C PHE A 397 2.36 40.45 60.44
N GLU A 398 3.18 41.41 60.89
CA GLU A 398 3.92 42.30 59.98
C GLU A 398 5.03 41.55 59.23
N ALA A 399 5.39 42.02 58.02
CA ALA A 399 6.46 41.41 57.23
C ALA A 399 7.81 41.33 57.99
N SER A 400 8.09 42.29 58.88
CA SER A 400 9.28 42.31 59.76
C SER A 400 9.35 41.13 60.73
N GLN A 401 8.20 40.52 61.05
CA GLN A 401 8.04 39.43 62.02
C GLN A 401 8.02 38.04 61.34
N ALA A 402 8.08 37.99 60.00
CA ALA A 402 8.00 36.75 59.23
C ALA A 402 9.10 35.71 59.57
N THR A 403 10.25 36.13 60.08
CA THR A 403 11.36 35.26 60.51
C THR A 403 11.01 34.38 61.72
N TYR A 404 10.10 34.83 62.59
CA TYR A 404 9.62 34.07 63.76
C TYR A 404 8.49 33.07 63.40
N HIS A 405 7.89 33.24 62.23
CA HIS A 405 6.78 32.45 61.72
C HIS A 405 7.15 31.67 60.44
N ARG A 406 8.40 31.16 60.36
CA ARG A 406 8.85 30.27 59.28
C ARG A 406 7.92 29.06 59.21
N ASN A 407 7.05 29.04 58.19
CA ASN A 407 6.06 28.01 57.81
C ASN A 407 4.56 28.30 58.08
N VAL A 408 4.14 29.54 58.36
CA VAL A 408 2.70 29.85 58.51
C VAL A 408 2.10 30.44 57.21
N SER A 409 2.21 29.71 56.11
CA SER A 409 1.31 29.96 54.97
C SER A 409 0.01 29.22 55.27
N LEU A 410 -1.03 29.98 55.64
CA LEU A 410 -2.34 29.42 56.04
C LEU A 410 -3.17 28.96 54.83
N VAL A 411 -2.74 29.36 53.63
CA VAL A 411 -3.39 29.09 52.35
C VAL A 411 -2.33 28.95 51.26
N THR A 412 -2.49 27.97 50.37
CA THR A 412 -1.73 27.92 49.13
C THR A 412 -2.28 28.98 48.16
N SER A 413 -1.52 30.06 47.95
CA SER A 413 -1.91 31.18 47.08
C SER A 413 -0.76 31.54 46.13
N GLY A 414 -1.11 31.98 44.92
CA GLY A 414 -0.22 32.62 43.96
C GLY A 414 -0.24 34.15 44.03
N THR A 415 -1.00 34.73 44.95
CA THR A 415 -1.04 36.19 45.18
C THR A 415 0.06 36.62 46.16
N PRO A 416 0.58 37.85 46.03
CA PRO A 416 1.53 38.37 47.00
C PRO A 416 0.90 38.42 48.39
N PRO A 417 1.65 38.07 49.44
CA PRO A 417 1.14 38.10 50.80
C PRO A 417 0.72 39.51 51.20
N ILE A 418 -0.40 39.61 51.92
CA ILE A 418 -0.91 40.84 52.50
C ILE A 418 -0.74 40.73 54.01
N ASP A 419 0.10 41.59 54.57
CA ASP A 419 0.37 41.58 56.00
C ASP A 419 -0.65 42.44 56.77
N ILE A 420 -0.57 42.41 58.10
CA ILE A 420 -1.52 43.13 58.95
C ILE A 420 -1.39 44.66 58.82
N SER A 421 -0.20 45.15 58.49
CA SER A 421 0.06 46.58 58.27
C SER A 421 -0.58 47.06 56.96
N ASP A 422 -0.55 46.23 55.91
CA ASP A 422 -1.23 46.49 54.63
C ASP A 422 -2.75 46.60 54.83
N VAL A 423 -3.34 45.71 55.64
CA VAL A 423 -4.78 45.77 55.96
C VAL A 423 -5.11 47.01 56.77
N ALA A 424 -4.29 47.36 57.77
CA ALA A 424 -4.46 48.58 58.55
C ALA A 424 -4.37 49.84 57.69
N GLU A 425 -3.49 49.86 56.68
CA GLU A 425 -3.41 50.95 55.69
C GLU A 425 -4.71 51.08 54.90
N VAL A 426 -5.24 49.98 54.37
CA VAL A 426 -6.50 49.99 53.61
C VAL A 426 -7.67 50.46 54.46
N ILE A 427 -7.75 50.03 55.72
CA ILE A 427 -8.76 50.51 56.67
C ILE A 427 -8.61 52.01 56.88
N ARG A 428 -7.40 52.50 57.16
CA ARG A 428 -7.15 53.92 57.41
C ARG A 428 -7.50 54.81 56.22
N GLN A 429 -7.18 54.37 55.01
CA GLN A 429 -7.53 55.08 53.78
C GLN A 429 -9.04 55.10 53.50
N SER A 430 -9.78 54.15 54.07
CA SER A 430 -11.24 54.04 53.89
C SER A 430 -12.03 54.80 54.96
N ILE A 431 -11.43 55.10 56.12
CA ILE A 431 -12.09 55.83 57.21
C ILE A 431 -12.31 57.29 56.79
N SER A 432 -13.56 57.73 56.89
CA SER A 432 -14.05 59.08 56.65
C SER A 432 -14.57 59.71 57.96
N TRP A 433 -15.88 59.85 58.13
CA TRP A 433 -16.54 60.44 59.30
C TRP A 433 -17.06 59.39 60.29
N GLU A 434 -16.66 58.12 60.17
CA GLU A 434 -17.07 57.03 61.05
C GLU A 434 -16.54 57.20 62.48
N LEU A 435 -17.28 56.66 63.45
CA LEU A 435 -16.85 56.65 64.85
C LEU A 435 -15.68 55.67 65.08
N PRO A 436 -14.84 55.89 66.10
CA PRO A 436 -13.81 54.93 66.49
C PRO A 436 -14.38 53.51 66.70
N ASN A 437 -13.66 52.48 66.26
CA ASN A 437 -14.06 51.06 66.25
C ASN A 437 -15.14 50.68 65.20
N HIS A 438 -15.43 51.54 64.23
CA HIS A 438 -16.26 51.19 63.07
C HIS A 438 -15.42 51.14 61.80
N VAL A 439 -15.24 49.95 61.24
CA VAL A 439 -14.57 49.77 59.95
C VAL A 439 -15.57 50.02 58.81
N PRO A 440 -15.30 50.95 57.88
CA PRO A 440 -16.14 51.20 56.71
C PRO A 440 -16.23 49.96 55.81
N PHE A 441 -17.39 49.76 55.17
CA PHE A 441 -17.57 48.66 54.22
C PHE A 441 -16.59 48.76 53.04
N ASP A 442 -16.24 49.97 52.62
CA ASP A 442 -15.32 50.26 51.53
C ASP A 442 -13.95 49.57 51.69
N ALA A 443 -13.44 49.45 52.92
CA ALA A 443 -12.19 48.73 53.20
C ALA A 443 -12.32 47.23 52.87
N THR A 444 -13.43 46.61 53.27
CA THR A 444 -13.71 45.19 53.00
C THR A 444 -13.97 44.98 51.51
N GLN A 445 -14.73 45.87 50.88
CA GLN A 445 -15.04 45.82 49.45
C GLN A 445 -13.77 45.95 48.59
N SER A 446 -12.88 46.89 48.90
CA SER A 446 -11.62 47.09 48.19
C SER A 446 -10.75 45.83 48.20
N LEU A 447 -10.61 45.20 49.38
CA LEU A 447 -9.85 43.95 49.52
C LEU A 447 -10.50 42.79 48.79
N ILE A 448 -11.83 42.64 48.81
CA ILE A 448 -12.51 41.60 48.03
C ILE A 448 -12.27 41.79 46.53
N LEU A 449 -12.48 43.00 46.02
CA LEU A 449 -12.33 43.30 44.59
C LEU A 449 -10.89 43.12 44.10
N ARG A 450 -9.88 43.37 44.94
CA ARG A 450 -8.47 43.12 44.61
C ARG A 450 -8.20 41.66 44.21
N HIS A 451 -8.96 40.71 44.76
CA HIS A 451 -8.79 39.29 44.48
C HIS A 451 -9.80 38.74 43.48
N THR A 452 -11.07 39.17 43.52
CA THR A 452 -12.09 38.68 42.57
C THR A 452 -11.86 39.18 41.14
N THR A 453 -11.22 40.33 40.95
CA THR A 453 -10.82 40.82 39.62
C THR A 453 -9.74 39.97 38.95
N LEU A 454 -9.00 39.16 39.72
CA LEU A 454 -8.03 38.21 39.18
C LEU A 454 -8.69 37.00 38.51
N TRP A 455 -10.00 36.80 38.69
CA TRP A 455 -10.74 35.66 38.13
C TRP A 455 -11.00 35.77 36.62
N ASP A 456 -10.91 36.99 36.06
CA ASP A 456 -11.14 37.26 34.64
C ASP A 456 -10.21 36.45 33.74
N ALA A 457 -8.91 36.41 34.06
CA ALA A 457 -7.91 35.74 33.23
C ALA A 457 -8.05 34.20 33.24
N PRO A 458 -8.16 33.51 34.40
CA PRO A 458 -8.45 32.08 34.44
C PRO A 458 -9.77 31.70 33.76
N ALA A 459 -10.83 32.52 33.91
CA ALA A 459 -12.12 32.25 33.29
C ALA A 459 -12.06 32.34 31.76
N ARG A 460 -11.39 33.37 31.22
CA ARG A 460 -11.14 33.50 29.77
C ARG A 460 -10.26 32.39 29.23
N CYS A 461 -9.22 32.00 29.96
CA CYS A 461 -8.36 30.89 29.56
C CYS A 461 -9.13 29.55 29.54
N CYS A 462 -9.96 29.28 30.55
CA CYS A 462 -10.84 28.12 30.57
C CYS A 462 -11.80 28.10 29.38
N PHE A 463 -12.43 29.24 29.09
CA PHE A 463 -13.30 29.42 27.93
C PHE A 463 -12.60 29.12 26.60
N GLU A 464 -11.43 29.70 26.37
CA GLU A 464 -10.67 29.50 25.13
C GLU A 464 -10.28 28.04 24.93
N ASP A 465 -9.86 27.35 25.99
CA ASP A 465 -9.45 25.95 25.90
C ASP A 465 -10.64 25.03 25.58
N LEU A 466 -11.81 25.31 26.16
CA LEU A 466 -13.02 24.54 25.90
C LEU A 466 -13.59 24.80 24.51
N ALA A 467 -13.56 26.05 24.04
CA ALA A 467 -13.90 26.38 22.66
C ALA A 467 -12.96 25.67 21.67
N LYS A 468 -11.66 25.61 21.95
CA LYS A 468 -10.69 24.84 21.14
C LYS A 468 -10.97 23.34 21.17
N ASN A 469 -11.34 22.78 22.33
CA ASN A 469 -11.70 21.36 22.45
C ASN A 469 -12.97 21.04 21.65
N CYS A 470 -13.99 21.89 21.72
CA CYS A 470 -15.22 21.78 20.92
C CYS A 470 -14.92 21.80 19.42
N ALA A 471 -14.14 22.77 18.95
CA ALA A 471 -13.70 22.85 17.55
C ALA A 471 -12.91 21.59 17.12
N SER A 472 -12.01 21.09 17.96
CA SER A 472 -11.20 19.89 17.66
C SER A 472 -12.07 18.63 17.57
N PHE A 473 -13.05 18.50 18.46
CA PHE A 473 -14.02 17.40 18.44
C PHE A 473 -14.88 17.43 17.18
N LEU A 474 -15.38 18.62 16.81
CA LEU A 474 -16.14 18.84 15.59
C LEU A 474 -15.34 18.45 14.33
N GLU A 475 -14.07 18.86 14.23
CA GLU A 475 -13.18 18.50 13.12
C GLU A 475 -12.89 16.99 13.04
N GLY A 476 -12.75 16.32 14.20
CA GLY A 476 -12.60 14.86 14.25
C GLY A 476 -13.81 14.15 13.65
N LEU A 477 -15.02 14.56 14.03
CA LEU A 477 -16.26 13.98 13.52
C LEU A 477 -16.48 14.28 12.02
N LEU A 478 -16.12 15.49 11.56
CA LEU A 478 -16.23 15.85 10.14
C LEU A 478 -15.40 14.89 9.26
N LYS A 479 -14.17 14.58 9.67
CA LYS A 479 -13.30 13.64 8.95
C LYS A 479 -13.87 12.22 8.92
N VAL A 480 -14.43 11.75 10.03
CA VAL A 480 -15.00 10.40 10.12
C VAL A 480 -16.25 10.24 9.26
N HIS A 481 -17.15 11.23 9.28
CA HIS A 481 -18.45 11.14 8.61
C HIS A 481 -18.40 11.54 7.13
N PHE A 482 -17.54 12.49 6.76
CA PHE A 482 -17.49 13.09 5.43
C PHE A 482 -16.14 12.94 4.71
N GLY A 483 -15.09 12.39 5.34
CA GLY A 483 -13.75 12.27 4.74
C GLY A 483 -13.69 11.66 3.32
N PRO A 484 -14.53 10.66 2.96
CA PRO A 484 -14.59 10.15 1.59
C PRO A 484 -15.12 11.15 0.53
N TYR A 485 -15.81 12.21 0.94
CA TYR A 485 -16.51 13.16 0.09
C TYR A 485 -15.93 14.56 0.24
N VAL A 486 -14.80 14.82 -0.43
CA VAL A 486 -14.01 16.05 -0.26
C VAL A 486 -14.84 17.33 -0.42
N HIS A 487 -15.72 17.38 -1.42
CA HIS A 487 -16.55 18.56 -1.69
C HIS A 487 -17.63 18.77 -0.63
N LEU A 488 -18.31 17.70 -0.23
CA LEU A 488 -19.32 17.73 0.83
C LEU A 488 -18.69 18.07 2.17
N GLU A 489 -17.54 17.47 2.49
CA GLU A 489 -16.78 17.75 3.71
C GLU A 489 -16.40 19.24 3.77
N ALA A 490 -15.88 19.82 2.68
CA ALA A 490 -15.50 21.23 2.66
C ALA A 490 -16.70 22.17 2.89
N PHE A 491 -17.85 21.85 2.29
CA PHE A 491 -19.09 22.60 2.46
C PHE A 491 -19.59 22.53 3.91
N ILE A 492 -19.78 21.32 4.44
CA ILE A 492 -20.28 21.10 5.80
C ILE A 492 -19.30 21.65 6.85
N ARG A 493 -17.99 21.49 6.65
CA ARG A 493 -16.95 22.04 7.53
C ARG A 493 -17.05 23.56 7.63
N THR A 494 -17.28 24.24 6.51
CA THR A 494 -17.39 25.71 6.49
C THR A 494 -18.59 26.17 7.32
N LEU A 495 -19.75 25.55 7.14
CA LEU A 495 -20.97 25.87 7.89
C LEU A 495 -20.82 25.55 9.38
N ALA A 496 -20.28 24.37 9.71
CA ALA A 496 -20.09 23.95 11.10
C ALA A 496 -19.12 24.87 11.85
N ARG A 497 -18.05 25.35 11.19
CA ARG A 497 -17.14 26.36 11.75
C ARG A 497 -17.83 27.71 11.96
N GLN A 498 -18.62 28.18 11.00
CA GLN A 498 -19.35 29.44 11.13
C GLN A 498 -20.30 29.42 12.34
N GLU A 499 -21.04 28.32 12.52
CA GLU A 499 -21.93 28.16 13.67
C GLU A 499 -21.18 28.04 14.99
N HIS A 500 -20.06 27.31 15.02
CA HIS A 500 -19.22 27.25 16.21
C HIS A 500 -18.69 28.64 16.62
N GLU A 501 -18.22 29.43 15.65
CA GLU A 501 -17.75 30.81 15.91
C GLU A 501 -18.88 31.71 16.42
N ARG A 502 -20.09 31.60 15.85
CA ARG A 502 -21.27 32.34 16.34
C ARG A 502 -21.59 31.98 17.79
N CYS A 503 -21.65 30.68 18.12
CA CYS A 503 -21.91 30.22 19.49
C CYS A 503 -20.80 30.68 20.45
N ARG A 504 -19.53 30.65 20.01
CA ARG A 504 -18.40 31.17 20.79
C ARG A 504 -18.58 32.66 21.12
N ASP A 505 -18.92 33.48 20.13
CA ASP A 505 -19.06 34.93 20.34
C ASP A 505 -20.25 35.28 21.25
N GLU A 506 -21.34 34.52 21.20
CA GLU A 506 -22.47 34.63 22.13
C GLU A 506 -22.09 34.19 23.56
N ALA A 507 -21.41 33.04 23.68
CA ALA A 507 -20.94 32.52 24.96
C ALA A 507 -19.92 33.44 25.64
N LEU A 508 -19.07 34.14 24.87
CA LEU A 508 -18.14 35.12 25.41
C LEU A 508 -18.88 36.29 26.08
N LYS A 509 -19.97 36.79 25.45
CA LYS A 509 -20.82 37.83 26.05
C LYS A 509 -21.50 37.34 27.33
N ALA A 510 -21.98 36.09 27.34
CA ALA A 510 -22.55 35.47 28.53
C ALA A 510 -21.51 35.34 29.66
N LEU A 511 -20.28 34.95 29.33
CA LEU A 511 -19.18 34.86 30.29
C LEU A 511 -18.83 36.25 30.87
N GLU A 512 -18.73 37.28 30.03
CA GLU A 512 -18.47 38.65 30.49
C GLU A 512 -19.56 39.16 31.42
N LYS A 513 -20.82 38.79 31.17
CA LYS A 513 -21.93 39.05 32.09
C LYS A 513 -21.71 38.34 33.42
N VAL A 514 -21.35 37.06 33.44
CA VAL A 514 -21.05 36.31 34.67
C VAL A 514 -19.91 36.95 35.46
N LEU A 515 -18.83 37.37 34.78
CA LEU A 515 -17.72 38.09 35.38
C LEU A 515 -18.17 39.42 35.99
N SER A 516 -19.02 40.18 35.30
CA SER A 516 -19.54 41.45 35.80
C SER A 516 -20.37 41.31 37.08
N LEU A 517 -21.09 40.18 37.22
CA LEU A 517 -21.93 39.89 38.39
C LEU A 517 -21.13 39.64 39.68
N GLU A 518 -19.85 39.27 39.56
CA GLU A 518 -18.95 39.06 40.71
C GLU A 518 -18.20 40.33 41.15
N ARG A 519 -18.44 41.48 40.47
CA ARG A 519 -17.81 42.77 40.81
C ARG A 519 -18.64 43.57 41.81
N VAL A 520 -19.70 44.26 41.35
CA VAL A 520 -20.52 45.14 42.19
C VAL A 520 -22.00 44.98 41.81
N PRO A 521 -22.93 44.85 42.77
CA PRO A 521 -22.73 44.87 44.24
C PRO A 521 -22.20 43.55 44.81
N LEU A 522 -21.35 43.64 45.84
CA LEU A 522 -20.92 42.47 46.61
C LEU A 522 -22.06 42.00 47.52
N TYR A 523 -22.70 40.89 47.17
CA TYR A 523 -23.89 40.40 47.86
C TYR A 523 -23.96 38.87 47.90
N THR A 524 -24.46 38.34 49.01
CA THR A 524 -24.72 36.91 49.18
C THR A 524 -25.89 36.67 50.12
N GLN A 525 -26.76 35.73 49.76
CA GLN A 525 -27.81 35.22 50.65
C GLN A 525 -27.34 34.02 51.49
N ASN A 526 -26.15 33.48 51.23
CA ASN A 526 -25.57 32.38 52.00
C ASN A 526 -24.97 32.89 53.32
N ILE A 527 -25.79 33.58 54.12
CA ILE A 527 -25.38 34.32 55.32
C ILE A 527 -24.79 33.38 56.38
N GLU A 528 -25.43 32.23 56.62
CA GLU A 528 -24.96 31.23 57.58
C GLU A 528 -23.56 30.69 57.23
N CYS A 529 -23.35 30.41 55.94
CA CYS A 529 -22.07 29.90 55.43
C CYS A 529 -20.97 30.98 55.52
N LEU A 530 -21.32 32.23 55.22
CA LEU A 530 -20.42 33.38 55.39
C LEU A 530 -20.01 33.57 56.86
N GLN A 531 -20.96 33.52 57.79
CA GLN A 531 -20.70 33.67 59.22
C GLN A 531 -19.85 32.53 59.79
N ALA A 532 -20.14 31.29 59.38
CA ALA A 532 -19.37 30.11 59.79
C ALA A 532 -17.92 30.17 59.31
N GLU A 533 -17.69 30.49 58.03
CA GLU A 533 -16.33 30.64 57.49
C GLU A 533 -15.60 31.84 58.11
N ALA A 534 -16.28 32.97 58.34
CA ALA A 534 -15.68 34.13 59.00
C ALA A 534 -15.21 33.79 60.43
N SER A 535 -16.04 33.10 61.22
CA SER A 535 -15.70 32.68 62.59
C SER A 535 -14.52 31.71 62.62
N LYS A 536 -14.48 30.78 61.66
CA LYS A 536 -13.40 29.80 61.48
C LYS A 536 -12.08 30.48 61.12
N TRP A 537 -12.09 31.42 60.17
CA TRP A 537 -10.88 32.16 59.78
C TRP A 537 -10.41 33.09 60.89
N LEU A 538 -11.32 33.78 61.59
CA LEU A 538 -10.98 34.59 62.74
C LEU A 538 -10.30 33.76 63.83
N SER A 539 -10.84 32.58 64.15
CA SER A 539 -10.24 31.65 65.13
C SER A 539 -8.84 31.19 64.70
N LYS A 540 -8.63 30.95 63.39
CA LYS A 540 -7.31 30.59 62.85
C LYS A 540 -6.31 31.73 62.97
N TYR A 541 -6.70 32.95 62.64
CA TYR A 541 -5.81 34.11 62.70
C TYR A 541 -5.46 34.49 64.15
N VAL A 542 -6.43 34.47 65.06
CA VAL A 542 -6.20 34.71 66.50
C VAL A 542 -5.34 33.60 67.14
N GLY A 543 -5.41 32.37 66.63
CA GLY A 543 -4.64 31.23 67.11
C GLY A 543 -3.14 31.25 66.76
N VAL A 544 -2.68 32.20 65.93
CA VAL A 544 -1.24 32.33 65.58
C VAL A 544 -0.49 32.92 66.78
N ARG A 545 0.38 32.11 67.42
CA ARG A 545 1.11 32.49 68.65
C ARG A 545 2.05 33.68 68.41
N TRP A 546 1.92 34.74 69.21
CA TRP A 546 2.80 35.91 69.20
C TRP A 546 4.02 35.73 70.12
N PRO A 547 5.20 36.29 69.80
CA PRO A 547 6.32 36.39 70.75
C PRO A 547 5.94 37.23 71.97
N GLU A 548 6.32 36.79 73.18
CA GLU A 548 5.92 37.42 74.47
C GLU A 548 6.52 38.83 74.68
N ASP A 549 7.51 39.24 73.87
CA ASP A 549 8.32 40.45 74.09
C ASP A 549 7.86 41.71 73.33
N LEU A 550 6.72 41.69 72.62
CA LEU A 550 6.21 42.83 71.84
C LEU A 550 4.95 43.47 72.45
N PRO A 551 4.79 44.81 72.37
CA PRO A 551 3.60 45.49 72.87
C PRO A 551 2.35 44.99 72.15
N ARG A 552 1.31 44.61 72.90
CA ARG A 552 0.00 44.18 72.39
C ARG A 552 -0.75 45.36 71.77
N ILE A 553 -0.42 45.72 70.53
CA ILE A 553 -1.30 46.56 69.71
C ILE A 553 -2.52 45.70 69.33
N SER A 554 -3.73 46.20 69.61
CA SER A 554 -4.98 45.48 69.37
C SER A 554 -5.37 45.56 67.90
N TYR A 555 -4.92 44.61 67.07
CA TYR A 555 -5.30 44.50 65.66
C TYR A 555 -6.66 43.79 65.45
N ALA A 556 -7.61 43.96 66.38
CA ALA A 556 -8.87 43.21 66.39
C ALA A 556 -9.73 43.49 65.14
N ASP A 557 -9.70 44.73 64.65
CA ASP A 557 -10.49 45.17 63.49
C ASP A 557 -9.89 44.63 62.19
N GLU A 558 -8.57 44.66 62.04
CA GLU A 558 -7.82 44.12 60.90
C GLU A 558 -8.07 42.61 60.74
N LEU A 559 -7.94 41.86 61.84
CA LEU A 559 -8.18 40.40 61.83
C LEU A 559 -9.62 40.05 61.47
N ASN A 560 -10.58 40.88 61.91
CA ASN A 560 -12.00 40.73 61.56
C ASN A 560 -12.25 41.02 60.07
N VAL A 561 -11.62 42.05 59.51
CA VAL A 561 -11.69 42.34 58.06
C VAL A 561 -11.08 41.21 57.24
N MET A 562 -9.87 40.74 57.60
CA MET A 562 -9.21 39.61 56.92
C MET A 562 -10.11 38.36 56.92
N ALA A 563 -10.73 38.05 58.07
CA ALA A 563 -11.65 36.92 58.19
C ALA A 563 -12.91 37.08 57.32
N LYS A 564 -13.51 38.28 57.28
CA LYS A 564 -14.69 38.57 56.45
C LYS A 564 -14.39 38.50 54.95
N VAL A 565 -13.29 39.10 54.51
CA VAL A 565 -12.84 39.04 53.11
C VAL A 565 -12.61 37.60 52.68
N GLN A 566 -11.91 36.83 53.51
CA GLN A 566 -11.64 35.41 53.25
C GLN A 566 -12.92 34.58 53.21
N ALA A 567 -13.87 34.82 54.12
CA ALA A 567 -15.14 34.14 54.13
C ALA A 567 -15.98 34.46 52.88
N TYR A 568 -16.06 35.73 52.48
CA TYR A 568 -16.77 36.12 51.27
C TYR A 568 -16.14 35.49 50.02
N PHE A 569 -14.81 35.51 49.93
CA PHE A 569 -14.07 34.87 48.83
C PHE A 569 -14.44 33.39 48.73
N GLN A 570 -14.46 32.64 49.84
CA GLN A 570 -14.82 31.21 49.82
C GLN A 570 -16.26 30.94 49.39
N VAL A 571 -17.20 31.82 49.73
CA VAL A 571 -18.61 31.69 49.31
C VAL A 571 -18.77 32.02 47.83
N ALA A 572 -18.19 33.14 47.38
CA ALA A 572 -18.23 33.57 45.98
C ALA A 572 -17.49 32.58 45.06
N TYR A 573 -16.35 32.05 45.51
CA TYR A 573 -15.57 31.02 44.82
C TYR A 573 -16.43 29.82 44.43
N LYS A 574 -17.17 29.24 45.39
CA LYS A 574 -18.00 28.05 45.15
C LYS A 574 -19.07 28.31 44.08
N ARG A 575 -19.69 29.49 44.11
CA ARG A 575 -20.66 29.91 43.09
C ARG A 575 -20.00 30.08 41.73
N PHE A 576 -18.84 30.72 41.70
CA PHE A 576 -18.16 31.09 40.46
C PHE A 576 -17.61 29.87 39.70
N ILE A 577 -17.01 28.91 40.40
CA ILE A 577 -16.48 27.68 39.78
C ILE A 577 -17.55 26.77 39.20
N ASP A 578 -18.81 26.93 39.62
CA ASP A 578 -19.94 26.18 39.05
C ASP A 578 -20.57 26.96 37.89
N ASN A 579 -20.81 28.27 38.09
CA ASN A 579 -21.48 29.10 37.08
C ASN A 579 -20.70 29.24 35.78
N VAL A 580 -19.37 29.42 35.83
CA VAL A 580 -18.55 29.58 34.62
C VAL A 580 -18.60 28.33 33.72
N PRO A 581 -18.27 27.12 34.22
CA PRO A 581 -18.44 25.89 33.44
C PRO A 581 -19.84 25.69 32.88
N LEU A 582 -20.88 25.90 33.70
CA LEU A 582 -22.27 25.72 33.26
C LEU A 582 -22.65 26.69 32.13
N THR A 583 -22.17 27.93 32.21
CA THR A 583 -22.36 28.93 31.15
C THR A 583 -21.70 28.47 29.85
N ILE A 584 -20.47 27.97 29.93
CA ILE A 584 -19.73 27.50 28.74
C ILE A 584 -20.41 26.28 28.11
N GLU A 585 -20.79 25.29 28.93
CA GLU A 585 -21.47 24.09 28.45
C GLU A 585 -22.82 24.40 27.77
N HIS A 586 -23.61 25.29 28.38
CA HIS A 586 -24.91 25.67 27.84
C HIS A 586 -24.75 26.48 26.54
N GLU A 587 -23.96 27.55 26.57
CA GLU A 587 -23.89 28.53 25.49
C GLU A 587 -23.06 28.08 24.28
N ILE A 588 -22.06 27.21 24.48
CA ILE A 588 -21.27 26.65 23.37
C ILE A 588 -21.79 25.26 23.00
N ASN A 589 -21.62 24.27 23.88
CA ASN A 589 -21.71 22.87 23.49
C ASN A 589 -23.17 22.45 23.24
N GLN A 590 -24.07 22.79 24.17
CA GLN A 590 -25.50 22.43 24.06
C GLN A 590 -26.21 23.25 22.99
N THR A 591 -25.97 24.57 22.94
CA THR A 591 -26.49 25.43 21.87
C THR A 591 -26.05 24.91 20.50
N LEU A 592 -24.75 24.67 20.29
CA LEU A 592 -24.24 24.16 19.02
C LEU A 592 -24.85 22.80 18.68
N ALA A 593 -24.98 21.89 19.63
CA ALA A 593 -25.63 20.59 19.40
C ALA A 593 -27.10 20.75 18.94
N SER A 594 -27.82 21.72 19.49
CA SER A 594 -29.23 21.98 19.14
C SER A 594 -29.42 22.71 17.81
N THR A 595 -28.53 23.62 17.44
CA THR A 595 -28.69 24.47 16.25
C THR A 595 -28.07 23.86 14.99
N LEU A 596 -27.01 23.06 15.12
CA LEU A 596 -26.22 22.57 14.00
C LEU A 596 -27.04 21.73 13.00
N GLU A 597 -27.93 20.86 13.49
CA GLU A 597 -28.75 20.02 12.61
C GLU A 597 -29.68 20.85 11.71
N GLY A 598 -30.39 21.83 12.29
CA GLY A 598 -31.30 22.69 11.53
C GLY A 598 -30.59 23.50 10.45
N ILE A 599 -29.41 24.05 10.78
CA ILE A 599 -28.65 24.92 9.87
C ILE A 599 -28.02 24.12 8.74
N LEU A 600 -27.47 22.94 9.03
CA LEU A 600 -26.92 22.07 7.99
C LEU A 600 -28.03 21.56 7.07
N PHE A 601 -29.20 21.20 7.58
CA PHE A 601 -30.32 20.80 6.73
C PHE A 601 -30.84 21.94 5.86
N GLU A 602 -31.04 23.13 6.42
CA GLU A 602 -31.50 24.28 5.64
C GLU A 602 -30.49 24.64 4.55
N ALA A 603 -29.19 24.59 4.85
CA ALA A 603 -28.14 24.87 3.87
C ALA A 603 -28.04 23.80 2.76
N VAL A 604 -28.21 22.51 3.09
CA VAL A 604 -28.23 21.44 2.09
C VAL A 604 -29.48 21.55 1.19
N VAL A 605 -30.62 21.93 1.75
CA VAL A 605 -31.88 22.09 1.00
C VAL A 605 -31.87 23.35 0.12
N LYS A 606 -31.35 24.48 0.61
CA LYS A 606 -31.26 25.73 -0.16
C LYS A 606 -30.10 25.77 -1.15
N GLY A 607 -29.01 25.09 -0.85
CA GLY A 607 -27.78 25.10 -1.64
C GLY A 607 -27.65 23.96 -2.65
N GLY A 608 -28.66 23.09 -2.80
CA GLY A 608 -28.58 21.89 -3.62
C GLY A 608 -29.41 21.97 -4.91
N ASP A 609 -28.82 22.45 -6.01
CA ASP A 609 -29.32 22.07 -7.33
C ASP A 609 -29.04 20.56 -7.57
N SER A 610 -29.87 19.88 -8.37
CA SER A 610 -29.72 18.43 -8.65
C SER A 610 -28.32 18.04 -9.15
N GLN A 611 -27.62 18.97 -9.81
CA GLN A 611 -26.25 18.80 -10.28
C GLN A 611 -25.22 18.96 -9.15
N GLN A 612 -25.39 19.95 -8.26
CA GLN A 612 -24.48 20.17 -7.12
C GLN A 612 -24.54 19.03 -6.10
N LEU A 613 -25.73 18.45 -5.87
CA LEU A 613 -25.88 17.28 -5.01
C LEU A 613 -25.11 16.06 -5.56
N LYS A 614 -25.05 15.90 -6.89
CA LYS A 614 -24.24 14.86 -7.53
C LYS A 614 -22.75 15.15 -7.41
N ASP A 615 -22.34 16.42 -7.52
CA ASP A 615 -20.94 16.82 -7.36
C ASP A 615 -20.44 16.63 -5.91
N TRP A 616 -21.30 16.84 -4.90
CA TRP A 616 -20.97 16.60 -3.50
C TRP A 616 -20.80 15.12 -3.14
N VAL A 617 -21.56 14.23 -3.78
CA VAL A 617 -21.48 12.77 -3.57
C VAL A 617 -20.46 12.12 -4.51
N ARG A 618 -19.86 12.88 -5.43
CA ARG A 618 -18.88 12.37 -6.39
C ARG A 618 -17.64 11.83 -5.67
N GLU A 619 -17.35 10.55 -5.91
CA GLU A 619 -16.15 9.88 -5.40
C GLU A 619 -14.89 10.58 -5.92
N ASP A 620 -13.85 10.67 -5.09
CA ASP A 620 -12.53 11.12 -5.52
C ASP A 620 -12.07 10.27 -6.71
N LYS A 621 -11.58 10.93 -7.76
CA LYS A 621 -11.06 10.28 -8.97
C LYS A 621 -10.03 9.21 -8.64
N VAL A 622 -9.18 9.43 -7.62
CA VAL A 622 -8.16 8.46 -7.19
C VAL A 622 -8.79 7.19 -6.62
N ILE A 623 -9.85 7.33 -5.81
CA ILE A 623 -10.55 6.20 -5.19
C ILE A 623 -11.38 5.46 -6.25
N ALA A 624 -12.03 6.19 -7.16
CA ALA A 624 -12.79 5.62 -8.27
C ALA A 624 -11.89 4.81 -9.23
N ASP A 625 -10.72 5.34 -9.60
CA ASP A 625 -9.76 4.64 -10.45
C ASP A 625 -9.20 3.39 -9.74
N LYS A 626 -8.91 3.49 -8.44
CA LYS A 626 -8.49 2.35 -7.61
C LYS A 626 -9.58 1.27 -7.52
N ARG A 627 -10.84 1.65 -7.31
CA ARG A 627 -11.99 0.73 -7.31
C ARG A 627 -12.10 0.01 -8.64
N LYS A 628 -12.08 0.74 -9.76
CA LYS A 628 -12.15 0.16 -11.10
C LYS A 628 -11.00 -0.82 -11.37
N PHE A 629 -9.78 -0.49 -10.94
CA PHE A 629 -8.63 -1.39 -11.04
C PHE A 629 -8.83 -2.67 -10.23
N LEU A 630 -9.23 -2.56 -8.96
CA LEU A 630 -9.46 -3.70 -8.07
C LEU A 630 -10.63 -4.58 -8.55
N GLU A 631 -11.72 -4.00 -9.03
CA GLU A 631 -12.84 -4.74 -9.61
C GLU A 631 -12.43 -5.47 -10.88
N GLY A 632 -11.68 -4.81 -11.77
CA GLY A 632 -11.12 -5.45 -12.96
C GLY A 632 -10.11 -6.55 -12.64
N ARG A 633 -9.38 -6.44 -11.53
CA ARG A 633 -8.47 -7.48 -11.03
C ARG A 633 -9.26 -8.65 -10.42
N ARG A 634 -10.29 -8.38 -9.63
CA ARG A 634 -11.19 -9.39 -9.05
C ARG A 634 -11.86 -10.20 -10.15
N ALA A 635 -12.43 -9.56 -11.17
CA ALA A 635 -13.07 -10.25 -12.29
C ALA A 635 -12.10 -11.22 -13.01
N ARG A 636 -10.85 -10.78 -13.24
CA ARG A 636 -9.81 -11.64 -13.82
C ARG A 636 -9.45 -12.82 -12.92
N LEU A 637 -9.28 -12.60 -11.61
CA LEU A 637 -8.98 -13.67 -10.66
C LEU A 637 -10.10 -14.71 -10.55
N VAL A 638 -11.37 -14.26 -10.61
CA VAL A 638 -12.54 -15.17 -10.63
C VAL A 638 -12.52 -16.03 -11.88
N LEU A 639 -12.30 -15.44 -13.07
CA LEU A 639 -12.20 -16.19 -14.32
C LEU A 639 -11.04 -17.20 -14.30
N ILE A 640 -9.90 -16.83 -13.72
CA ILE A 640 -8.75 -17.75 -13.56
C ILE A 640 -9.14 -18.90 -12.62
N LYS A 641 -9.79 -18.60 -11.50
CA LYS A 641 -10.26 -19.63 -10.56
C LYS A 641 -11.20 -20.62 -11.23
N GLU A 642 -12.20 -20.14 -11.97
CA GLU A 642 -13.14 -20.99 -12.72
C GLU A 642 -12.41 -21.92 -13.69
N LYS A 643 -11.43 -21.41 -14.44
CA LYS A 643 -10.63 -22.22 -15.37
C LYS A 643 -9.77 -23.26 -14.67
N VAL A 644 -9.14 -22.89 -13.54
CA VAL A 644 -8.27 -23.78 -12.76
C VAL A 644 -9.08 -24.85 -12.03
N ASP A 645 -10.32 -24.55 -11.64
CA ASP A 645 -11.24 -25.51 -11.02
C ASP A 645 -11.91 -26.44 -12.05
N ALA A 646 -12.15 -25.95 -13.27
CA ALA A 646 -12.64 -26.76 -14.38
C ALA A 646 -11.57 -27.73 -14.93
N PHE A 647 -10.29 -27.48 -14.68
CA PHE A 647 -9.20 -28.37 -15.10
C PHE A 647 -9.23 -29.65 -14.26
N GLN A 648 -9.84 -30.70 -14.83
CA GLN A 648 -9.71 -32.07 -14.34
C GLN A 648 -8.59 -32.75 -15.13
N PRO A 649 -7.57 -33.32 -14.46
CA PRO A 649 -6.56 -34.09 -15.17
C PRO A 649 -7.27 -35.26 -15.87
N HIS A 650 -7.17 -35.30 -17.19
CA HIS A 650 -7.53 -36.50 -17.92
C HIS A 650 -6.56 -37.58 -17.49
N THR A 651 -7.03 -38.49 -16.63
CA THR A 651 -6.37 -39.75 -16.38
C THR A 651 -6.37 -40.50 -17.72
N ILE A 652 -5.25 -40.44 -18.43
CA ILE A 652 -4.97 -41.30 -19.59
C ILE A 652 -4.51 -42.65 -19.07
#